data_AF-A0AA38LSU2-F1
#
_entry.id   AF-A0AA38LSU2-F1
#
_cell.length_a   1.000
_cell.length_b   1.000
_cell.length_c   1.000
_cell.angle_alpha   90.00
_cell.angle_beta   90.00
_cell.angle_gamma   90.00
#
_symmetry.space_group_name_H-M   'P 1'
#
loop_
_entity.id
_entity.type
_entity.pdbx_description
1 polymer ?
#
loop_
_entity_poly.entity_id
_entity_poly.type
_entity_poly.pdbx_seq_one_letter_code
_entity_poly.pdbx_strand_id
1 'polypeptide(L)'
;MAMLRGRVPASPSSSNNDLLPSPHEYDYDTYEADTPTSHYSSKLHPAPTVPNSLLRASIASGPASATPSASTSASPSFDMDREWTDKGYAHEYEESSVGGMTPKMGMDSGGKPLSRRAGSGAGGSGLGLWGKGKKKRLGLPQRAWLVLFVLASLIMISKFAFPSDPSRSLPSQTDTHAQILTPRDYLNASRTDPAPFDFCPIFGPGDAIAARRGQFELLRSRLHLGTGARVQRVLQKAMSGGAITMSVLGGSVSACYGAGDDPISSSCYPYKFFNWWNSVFPHPANELTNGATRKTDSAYYAYCNSHHMPDKSDLVLLEFDAADPNDPEWLSHFELLVRSVLVRPEMPAVIVLGHFSPQVQAQNGFAGPELLHNVVAQFYDVPHISVKGLLYDSYLRTPEHALSSFYNGPLHANADGHDLIADVLISYMMSQICSGWSTLQGHEFSVPAMGSGAEGEGSSSGGPSLLGGVGLRKGIPGQDPGDGDSAGSALKLLYDGMRVPNMRLNDLPNDVEKFREIEPFCVSASDLINPLPPSLFYGSGWHTYHPPMKAITEDRHYWYAEQPTARLRIPLKLGAGDVGIYFLQSPPDKPLGVAKCWVDDNFAGGKELHGTADVEEVIATLFMIDRGVSRGSHFVECQLLGEAGGSSPPFKILGVFTT
;
A
#
# COMPACT_ATOMS: atom_id res chain seq x y z
N MET A 1 -19.97 20.61 -9.04
CA MET A 1 -20.04 20.96 -7.61
C MET A 1 -19.06 22.09 -7.34
N ALA A 2 -19.52 23.17 -6.71
CA ALA A 2 -18.62 24.10 -6.04
C ALA A 2 -17.82 23.33 -4.99
N MET A 3 -16.51 23.58 -4.87
CA MET A 3 -15.73 23.16 -3.71
C MET A 3 -16.42 23.71 -2.46
N LEU A 4 -17.22 22.88 -1.78
CA LEU A 4 -17.88 23.27 -0.55
C LEU A 4 -16.82 23.20 0.56
N ARG A 5 -16.13 24.33 0.76
CA ARG A 5 -15.39 24.62 1.99
C ARG A 5 -16.40 24.69 3.14
N GLY A 6 -16.68 23.56 3.76
CA GLY A 6 -17.53 23.49 4.94
C GLY A 6 -16.80 24.03 6.15
N ARG A 7 -17.02 25.30 6.51
CA ARG A 7 -16.69 25.81 7.85
C ARG A 7 -17.89 25.49 8.74
N VAL A 8 -17.75 24.50 9.62
CA VAL A 8 -18.81 24.14 10.57
C VAL A 8 -18.86 25.18 11.70
N PRO A 9 -19.97 25.93 11.89
CA PRO A 9 -20.10 26.78 13.06
C PRO A 9 -20.43 25.93 14.29
N ALA A 10 -19.72 26.18 15.39
CA ALA A 10 -20.06 25.62 16.70
C ALA A 10 -21.47 26.08 17.12
N SER A 11 -22.33 25.14 17.50
CA SER A 11 -23.68 25.42 18.03
C SER A 11 -23.65 25.57 19.56
N PRO A 12 -24.44 26.52 20.12
CA PRO A 12 -24.76 26.53 21.54
C PRO A 12 -26.10 25.81 21.84
N SER A 13 -26.18 25.31 23.06
CA SER A 13 -27.31 24.63 23.71
C SER A 13 -28.58 25.48 23.88
N SER A 14 -29.77 24.89 23.68
CA SER A 14 -30.83 24.73 24.71
C SER A 14 -32.23 24.38 24.13
N SER A 15 -32.82 23.31 24.66
CA SER A 15 -34.24 23.00 24.96
C SER A 15 -35.40 23.74 24.25
N ASN A 16 -36.33 22.98 23.63
CA ASN A 16 -37.69 22.76 24.16
C ASN A 16 -38.51 21.76 23.32
N ASN A 17 -39.40 21.05 24.02
CA ASN A 17 -40.32 19.99 23.59
C ASN A 17 -41.37 20.46 22.57
N ASP A 18 -41.85 19.57 21.68
CA ASP A 18 -43.12 18.84 21.88
C ASP A 18 -43.67 18.16 20.60
N LEU A 19 -44.26 16.96 20.83
CA LEU A 19 -45.35 16.27 20.11
C LEU A 19 -45.08 15.41 18.85
N LEU A 20 -45.14 14.09 19.09
CA LEU A 20 -45.42 12.99 18.15
C LEU A 20 -46.84 13.06 17.56
N PRO A 21 -47.06 12.42 16.38
CA PRO A 21 -47.88 11.20 16.40
C PRO A 21 -47.32 10.05 15.53
N SER A 22 -47.59 8.81 15.97
CA SER A 22 -47.33 7.53 15.28
C SER A 22 -48.55 7.06 14.45
N PRO A 23 -48.57 5.88 13.82
CA PRO A 23 -48.10 5.63 12.45
C PRO A 23 -49.22 5.13 11.52
N HIS A 24 -49.10 5.36 10.21
CA HIS A 24 -49.98 4.76 9.20
C HIS A 24 -49.24 3.64 8.44
N GLU A 25 -49.69 2.41 8.69
CA GLU A 25 -49.94 1.28 7.79
C GLU A 25 -49.24 1.31 6.41
N TYR A 26 -48.26 0.41 6.22
CA TYR A 26 -47.70 0.05 4.92
C TYR A 26 -48.48 -1.12 4.33
N ASP A 27 -49.06 -0.89 3.15
CA ASP A 27 -49.68 -1.91 2.31
C ASP A 27 -48.58 -2.70 1.57
N TYR A 28 -48.59 -4.02 1.74
CA TYR A 28 -47.66 -4.95 1.09
C TYR A 28 -48.31 -5.45 -0.20
N ASP A 29 -47.93 -4.86 -1.34
CA ASP A 29 -48.19 -5.48 -2.64
C ASP A 29 -46.99 -6.33 -3.08
N THR A 30 -47.28 -7.61 -3.19
CA THR A 30 -46.44 -8.70 -3.65
C THR A 30 -45.99 -8.49 -5.10
N TYR A 31 -44.68 -8.43 -5.31
CA TYR A 31 -44.07 -8.75 -6.62
C TYR A 31 -43.18 -9.97 -6.46
N GLU A 32 -43.65 -11.08 -7.03
CA GLU A 32 -42.90 -12.31 -7.29
C GLU A 32 -41.60 -12.00 -8.04
N ALA A 33 -40.50 -12.55 -7.54
CA ALA A 33 -39.21 -12.54 -8.21
C ALA A 33 -39.13 -13.74 -9.16
N ASP A 34 -39.32 -13.49 -10.45
CA ASP A 34 -38.89 -14.41 -11.51
C ASP A 34 -37.36 -14.36 -11.62
N THR A 35 -36.70 -15.33 -11.00
CA THR A 35 -35.31 -15.71 -11.30
C THR A 35 -35.27 -16.74 -12.42
N PRO A 36 -34.34 -16.59 -13.38
CA PRO A 36 -33.67 -17.74 -13.98
C PRO A 36 -32.21 -17.77 -13.54
N THR A 37 -31.90 -18.61 -12.57
CA THR A 37 -30.54 -19.08 -12.29
C THR A 37 -30.07 -19.95 -13.46
N SER A 38 -29.12 -19.45 -14.26
CA SER A 38 -28.46 -20.24 -15.29
C SER A 38 -27.38 -21.14 -14.67
N HIS A 39 -27.59 -22.45 -14.76
CA HIS A 39 -26.54 -23.46 -14.70
C HIS A 39 -25.48 -23.18 -15.78
N TYR A 40 -24.21 -22.96 -15.40
CA TYR A 40 -23.10 -23.13 -16.35
C TYR A 40 -22.50 -24.53 -16.22
N SER A 41 -22.69 -25.30 -17.29
CA SER A 41 -22.12 -26.62 -17.52
C SER A 41 -20.65 -26.46 -17.93
N SER A 42 -19.76 -27.13 -17.21
CA SER A 42 -18.42 -27.49 -17.66
C SER A 42 -18.49 -28.24 -19.00
N LYS A 43 -17.71 -27.83 -20.01
CA LYS A 43 -17.50 -28.64 -21.22
C LYS A 43 -16.02 -28.84 -21.49
N LEU A 44 -15.55 -30.00 -21.05
CA LEU A 44 -14.51 -30.78 -21.72
C LEU A 44 -15.07 -31.29 -23.06
N HIS A 45 -14.25 -31.26 -24.11
CA HIS A 45 -14.56 -31.85 -25.42
C HIS A 45 -14.79 -33.36 -25.35
N PRO A 46 -15.79 -33.89 -26.09
CA PRO A 46 -15.78 -35.27 -26.56
C PRO A 46 -15.75 -35.37 -28.10
N ALA A 47 -15.09 -36.41 -28.59
CA ALA A 47 -15.03 -36.84 -29.99
C ALA A 47 -16.40 -37.39 -30.48
N PRO A 48 -16.63 -37.52 -31.81
CA PRO A 48 -17.96 -37.50 -32.40
C PRO A 48 -18.56 -38.89 -32.60
N THR A 49 -19.88 -39.03 -32.40
CA THR A 49 -20.67 -40.14 -32.96
C THR A 49 -22.02 -39.66 -33.49
N VAL A 50 -22.34 -40.21 -34.67
CA VAL A 50 -23.49 -39.99 -35.54
C VAL A 50 -24.75 -40.68 -34.97
N PRO A 51 -25.98 -40.18 -35.21
CA PRO A 51 -27.17 -40.71 -34.56
C PRO A 51 -27.94 -41.73 -35.42
N ASN A 52 -28.71 -42.55 -34.69
CA ASN A 52 -30.05 -43.09 -34.98
C ASN A 52 -30.18 -44.61 -34.93
N SER A 53 -31.02 -45.05 -34.01
CA SER A 53 -31.78 -46.30 -34.02
C SER A 53 -33.24 -45.87 -33.78
N LEU A 54 -34.31 -46.47 -34.31
CA LEU A 54 -34.63 -47.85 -34.66
C LEU A 54 -35.79 -47.86 -35.69
N LEU A 55 -35.84 -48.86 -36.57
CA LEU A 55 -37.08 -49.57 -36.93
C LEU A 55 -36.77 -50.87 -37.72
N ARG A 56 -36.80 -51.99 -36.98
CA ARG A 56 -37.49 -53.28 -37.24
C ARG A 56 -37.06 -54.23 -38.40
N ALA A 57 -37.09 -55.52 -38.01
CA ALA A 57 -37.08 -56.79 -38.77
C ALA A 57 -35.69 -57.33 -39.16
N SER A 58 -35.13 -58.43 -38.62
CA SER A 58 -35.57 -59.82 -38.40
C SER A 58 -34.88 -60.79 -39.38
N ILE A 59 -34.06 -61.68 -38.81
CA ILE A 59 -33.81 -63.10 -39.19
C ILE A 59 -32.67 -63.42 -40.20
N ALA A 60 -31.59 -63.93 -39.61
CA ALA A 60 -30.81 -65.16 -39.85
C ALA A 60 -30.11 -65.48 -41.20
N SER A 61 -28.78 -65.68 -41.09
CA SER A 61 -27.97 -66.88 -41.43
C SER A 61 -26.70 -66.59 -42.28
N GLY A 62 -25.54 -67.09 -41.81
CA GLY A 62 -24.18 -66.85 -42.35
C GLY A 62 -23.81 -67.71 -43.59
N PRO A 63 -22.52 -68.09 -43.84
CA PRO A 63 -21.23 -67.69 -43.26
C PRO A 63 -20.10 -67.37 -44.30
N ALA A 64 -18.88 -67.10 -43.76
CA ALA A 64 -17.53 -67.44 -44.29
C ALA A 64 -16.75 -66.54 -45.29
N SER A 65 -15.59 -66.04 -44.83
CA SER A 65 -14.20 -66.13 -45.41
C SER A 65 -13.36 -64.89 -45.00
N ALA A 66 -12.44 -65.00 -44.02
CA ALA A 66 -11.02 -65.38 -44.11
C ALA A 66 -10.02 -64.20 -44.35
N THR A 67 -9.51 -63.63 -43.23
CA THR A 67 -8.10 -63.33 -42.82
C THR A 67 -7.04 -62.75 -43.79
N PRO A 68 -5.87 -62.23 -43.30
CA PRO A 68 -5.45 -61.67 -41.98
C PRO A 68 -4.78 -60.26 -42.19
N SER A 69 -4.11 -59.53 -41.27
CA SER A 69 -3.27 -59.83 -40.10
C SER A 69 -3.04 -58.58 -39.23
N ALA A 70 -2.80 -58.82 -37.95
CA ALA A 70 -2.76 -57.87 -36.84
C ALA A 70 -1.43 -57.11 -36.63
N SER A 71 -1.51 -56.00 -35.89
CA SER A 71 -0.41 -55.48 -35.06
C SER A 71 -0.96 -55.10 -33.67
N THR A 72 -0.22 -55.53 -32.65
CA THR A 72 -0.53 -55.43 -31.21
C THR A 72 0.18 -54.22 -30.59
N SER A 73 -0.54 -53.54 -29.71
CA SER A 73 -0.10 -52.45 -28.84
C SER A 73 0.40 -52.97 -27.49
N ALA A 74 1.46 -52.37 -26.93
CA ALA A 74 1.75 -52.38 -25.50
C ALA A 74 2.51 -51.10 -25.09
N SER A 75 1.98 -50.41 -24.07
CA SER A 75 2.56 -49.30 -23.31
C SER A 75 3.83 -49.75 -22.53
N PRO A 76 4.71 -48.85 -22.01
CA PRO A 76 4.40 -48.17 -20.72
C PRO A 76 5.14 -46.83 -20.40
N SER A 77 4.65 -46.20 -19.32
CA SER A 77 5.28 -45.37 -18.26
C SER A 77 6.56 -44.54 -18.49
N PHE A 78 6.45 -43.27 -18.09
CA PHE A 78 7.49 -42.28 -17.78
C PHE A 78 8.36 -42.67 -16.58
N ASP A 79 9.68 -42.47 -16.70
CA ASP A 79 10.52 -41.99 -15.60
C ASP A 79 11.75 -41.22 -16.13
N MET A 80 12.28 -40.38 -15.25
CA MET A 80 13.12 -39.20 -15.42
C MET A 80 14.63 -39.50 -15.57
N ASP A 81 15.35 -38.77 -16.44
CA ASP A 81 16.64 -38.10 -16.15
C ASP A 81 17.34 -37.60 -17.43
N ARG A 82 17.91 -36.39 -17.34
CA ARG A 82 18.45 -35.59 -18.45
C ARG A 82 19.91 -35.26 -18.14
N GLU A 83 20.83 -35.78 -18.96
CA GLU A 83 22.25 -35.45 -18.95
C GLU A 83 22.59 -34.60 -20.18
N TRP A 84 23.28 -33.49 -19.95
CA TRP A 84 23.63 -32.47 -20.94
C TRP A 84 25.02 -32.78 -21.51
N THR A 85 25.15 -32.82 -22.84
CA THR A 85 26.43 -32.91 -23.54
C THR A 85 26.70 -31.66 -24.37
N ASP A 86 27.99 -31.33 -24.42
CA ASP A 86 28.60 -30.09 -24.85
C ASP A 86 29.19 -30.20 -26.27
N LYS A 87 29.13 -29.11 -27.04
CA LYS A 87 29.84 -28.79 -28.30
C LYS A 87 29.89 -27.26 -28.34
N GLY A 88 31.01 -26.54 -28.28
CA GLY A 88 32.29 -26.69 -28.98
C GLY A 88 32.33 -25.69 -30.15
N TYR A 89 33.13 -24.62 -30.07
CA TYR A 89 34.15 -24.17 -31.06
C TYR A 89 34.67 -22.72 -30.83
N ALA A 90 36.00 -22.67 -30.61
CA ALA A 90 37.06 -21.74 -31.06
C ALA A 90 36.86 -20.22 -31.23
N HIS A 91 37.78 -19.45 -30.65
CA HIS A 91 38.51 -18.35 -31.33
C HIS A 91 39.91 -18.17 -30.70
N GLU A 92 40.87 -17.81 -31.55
CA GLU A 92 42.33 -17.79 -31.33
C GLU A 92 42.88 -16.34 -31.35
N TYR A 93 43.99 -16.15 -30.61
CA TYR A 93 45.03 -15.10 -30.62
C TYR A 93 44.71 -13.60 -30.33
N GLU A 94 45.34 -13.05 -29.28
CA GLU A 94 46.56 -12.21 -29.42
C GLU A 94 47.30 -12.04 -28.08
N GLU A 95 48.62 -11.96 -28.16
CA GLU A 95 49.60 -12.06 -27.08
C GLU A 95 50.29 -10.70 -26.85
N SER A 96 50.47 -10.24 -25.60
CA SER A 96 51.63 -9.41 -25.24
C SER A 96 51.96 -9.43 -23.73
N SER A 97 53.19 -9.88 -23.49
CA SER A 97 54.12 -9.82 -22.35
C SER A 97 54.14 -8.49 -21.55
N VAL A 98 54.58 -8.33 -20.28
CA VAL A 98 55.76 -8.81 -19.51
C VAL A 98 55.55 -8.52 -18.01
N GLY A 99 56.09 -9.39 -17.13
CA GLY A 99 56.62 -9.05 -15.80
C GLY A 99 55.75 -9.48 -14.62
N GLY A 100 56.08 -10.44 -13.74
CA GLY A 100 57.36 -11.01 -13.36
C GLY A 100 57.63 -10.68 -11.89
N MET A 101 57.26 -11.57 -10.95
CA MET A 101 58.01 -11.93 -9.72
C MET A 101 57.16 -12.88 -8.84
N THR A 102 57.55 -14.15 -8.78
CA THR A 102 57.42 -15.03 -7.58
C THR A 102 58.84 -15.56 -7.31
N PRO A 103 59.19 -15.94 -6.06
CA PRO A 103 59.03 -17.34 -5.61
C PRO A 103 58.78 -17.44 -4.06
N LYS A 104 58.50 -18.54 -3.36
CA LYS A 104 58.57 -20.01 -3.51
C LYS A 104 57.80 -20.61 -2.30
N MET A 105 56.97 -21.65 -2.51
CA MET A 105 57.16 -23.09 -2.14
C MET A 105 57.43 -23.39 -0.64
N GLY A 106 56.88 -24.45 -0.02
CA GLY A 106 56.25 -25.68 -0.53
C GLY A 106 55.23 -26.26 0.47
N MET A 107 54.24 -27.07 0.04
CA MET A 107 54.30 -28.55 -0.15
C MET A 107 54.54 -29.28 1.19
N ASP A 108 53.80 -30.33 1.59
CA ASP A 108 52.91 -31.22 0.84
C ASP A 108 52.07 -32.10 1.79
N SER A 109 50.95 -32.62 1.25
CA SER A 109 50.32 -33.95 1.48
C SER A 109 50.06 -34.48 2.91
N GLY A 110 48.94 -35.13 3.25
CA GLY A 110 47.82 -35.68 2.49
C GLY A 110 47.05 -36.70 3.35
N GLY A 111 45.90 -37.16 2.86
CA GLY A 111 45.34 -38.47 3.25
C GLY A 111 44.12 -38.50 4.18
N LYS A 112 42.92 -38.54 3.57
CA LYS A 112 41.65 -39.09 4.10
C LYS A 112 41.75 -40.64 4.26
N PRO A 113 40.72 -41.46 4.65
CA PRO A 113 39.29 -41.15 4.82
C PRO A 113 38.51 -41.87 5.97
N LEU A 114 37.29 -41.35 6.18
CA LEU A 114 35.99 -41.99 6.48
C LEU A 114 35.94 -43.46 6.99
N SER A 115 35.17 -43.69 8.06
CA SER A 115 34.00 -44.58 7.97
C SER A 115 32.99 -44.35 9.11
N ARG A 116 31.72 -44.40 8.71
CA ARG A 116 30.48 -44.46 9.49
C ARG A 116 30.46 -45.69 10.41
N ARG A 117 29.72 -45.62 11.53
CA ARG A 117 28.32 -46.10 11.64
C ARG A 117 27.97 -46.47 13.10
N ALA A 118 26.85 -45.88 13.54
CA ALA A 118 25.84 -46.31 14.49
C ALA A 118 26.12 -47.40 15.54
N GLY A 119 25.67 -47.10 16.77
CA GLY A 119 24.46 -47.74 17.27
C GLY A 119 24.60 -48.67 18.46
N SER A 120 23.86 -48.32 19.52
CA SER A 120 23.34 -49.19 20.60
C SER A 120 24.40 -49.86 21.50
N GLY A 121 24.27 -49.96 22.82
CA GLY A 121 23.17 -49.75 23.74
C GLY A 121 23.44 -50.62 24.98
N ALA A 122 22.95 -50.16 26.12
CA ALA A 122 22.62 -50.92 27.33
C ALA A 122 23.67 -51.81 28.04
N GLY A 123 23.77 -51.60 29.36
CA GLY A 123 24.40 -52.50 30.32
C GLY A 123 25.08 -51.66 31.40
N GLY A 124 24.51 -51.47 32.58
CA GLY A 124 23.97 -52.51 33.44
C GLY A 124 24.96 -52.73 34.58
N SER A 125 24.60 -52.17 35.73
CA SER A 125 25.26 -52.16 37.02
C SER A 125 26.00 -53.44 37.43
N GLY A 126 27.13 -53.27 38.12
CA GLY A 126 27.81 -54.35 38.85
C GLY A 126 28.88 -53.86 39.79
N LEU A 127 28.54 -53.79 41.08
CA LEU A 127 29.47 -53.59 42.21
C LEU A 127 30.61 -54.60 42.20
N GLY A 128 31.80 -54.21 42.68
CA GLY A 128 32.81 -55.22 43.06
C GLY A 128 34.20 -54.72 43.38
N LEU A 129 34.39 -54.34 44.65
CA LEU A 129 35.59 -54.55 45.49
C LEU A 129 36.97 -53.99 45.09
N TRP A 130 37.49 -53.21 46.04
CA TRP A 130 38.88 -52.85 46.27
C TRP A 130 39.88 -54.01 46.15
N GLY A 131 40.95 -53.77 45.40
CA GLY A 131 42.20 -54.53 45.41
C GLY A 131 43.41 -53.61 45.24
N LYS A 132 44.29 -53.60 46.23
CA LYS A 132 45.46 -52.73 46.45
C LYS A 132 46.46 -52.68 45.28
N GLY A 133 46.94 -51.47 44.95
CA GLY A 133 48.06 -51.26 44.02
C GLY A 133 48.84 -49.96 44.25
N LYS A 134 49.80 -50.01 45.17
CA LYS A 134 51.07 -49.24 45.24
C LYS A 134 51.05 -47.71 45.02
N LYS A 135 51.14 -46.98 46.14
CA LYS A 135 51.62 -45.60 46.23
C LYS A 135 53.00 -45.45 45.58
N LYS A 136 53.13 -44.56 44.59
CA LYS A 136 54.40 -43.88 44.29
C LYS A 136 54.28 -42.44 44.77
N ARG A 137 55.08 -42.10 45.79
CA ARG A 137 55.27 -40.73 46.29
C ARG A 137 56.18 -39.99 45.30
N LEU A 138 55.66 -38.94 44.68
CA LEU A 138 56.44 -37.79 44.22
C LEU A 138 55.79 -36.55 44.82
N GLY A 139 55.86 -36.45 46.15
CA GLY A 139 55.47 -35.26 46.90
C GLY A 139 56.72 -34.52 47.31
N LEU A 140 56.76 -33.21 47.02
CA LEU A 140 57.83 -32.32 47.49
C LEU A 140 58.06 -32.50 49.00
N PRO A 141 59.30 -32.38 49.49
CA PRO A 141 59.59 -32.56 50.91
C PRO A 141 58.76 -31.57 51.75
N GLN A 142 58.34 -31.98 52.95
CA GLN A 142 57.43 -31.22 53.82
C GLN A 142 57.89 -29.78 54.11
N ARG A 143 59.20 -29.53 54.04
CA ARG A 143 59.79 -28.18 54.14
C ARG A 143 59.47 -27.29 52.94
N ALA A 144 59.40 -27.84 51.74
CA ALA A 144 59.02 -27.10 50.53
C ALA A 144 57.51 -26.73 50.55
N TRP A 145 56.66 -27.60 51.09
CA TRP A 145 55.25 -27.27 51.30
C TRP A 145 55.04 -26.17 52.35
N LEU A 146 55.82 -26.17 53.43
CA LEU A 146 55.78 -25.09 54.43
C LEU A 146 56.27 -23.76 53.84
N VAL A 147 57.34 -23.76 53.05
CA VAL A 147 57.81 -22.55 52.37
C VAL A 147 56.75 -22.03 51.40
N LEU A 148 56.11 -22.90 50.60
CA LEU A 148 55.04 -22.50 49.69
C LEU A 148 53.81 -21.94 50.42
N PHE A 149 53.43 -22.53 51.55
CA PHE A 149 52.32 -22.02 52.36
C PHE A 149 52.65 -20.66 52.98
N VAL A 150 53.87 -20.48 53.48
CA VAL A 150 54.33 -19.19 54.03
C VAL A 150 54.40 -18.12 52.92
N LEU A 151 54.88 -18.48 51.73
CA LEU A 151 54.95 -17.56 50.59
C LEU A 151 53.54 -17.16 50.12
N ALA A 152 52.62 -18.12 50.00
CA ALA A 152 51.25 -17.86 49.57
C ALA A 152 50.47 -17.03 50.61
N SER A 153 50.68 -17.28 51.91
CA SER A 153 50.06 -16.47 52.97
C SER A 153 50.66 -15.06 53.05
N LEU A 154 51.97 -14.88 52.85
CA LEU A 154 52.58 -13.55 52.73
C LEU A 154 52.06 -12.78 51.51
N ILE A 155 51.86 -13.44 50.37
CA ILE A 155 51.31 -12.80 49.17
C ILE A 155 49.85 -12.38 49.42
N MET A 156 49.03 -13.24 50.02
CA MET A 156 47.64 -12.90 50.35
C MET A 156 47.55 -11.78 51.40
N ILE A 157 48.40 -11.79 52.42
CA ILE A 157 48.42 -10.74 53.44
C ILE A 157 48.96 -9.42 52.86
N SER A 158 49.94 -9.46 51.97
CA SER A 158 50.44 -8.26 51.29
C SER A 158 49.39 -7.60 50.38
N LYS A 159 48.53 -8.42 49.75
CA LYS A 159 47.40 -7.96 48.91
C LYS A 159 46.24 -7.39 49.73
N PHE A 160 46.09 -7.80 50.98
CA PHE A 160 45.07 -7.28 51.91
C PHE A 160 45.54 -6.04 52.68
N ALA A 161 46.84 -5.92 52.98
CA ALA A 161 47.39 -4.80 53.75
C ALA A 161 47.74 -3.57 52.89
N PHE A 162 47.96 -3.75 51.58
CA PHE A 162 48.24 -2.66 50.65
C PHE A 162 47.42 -2.85 49.36
N PRO A 163 46.20 -2.30 49.25
CA PRO A 163 45.49 -2.28 47.97
C PRO A 163 46.37 -1.53 46.97
N SER A 164 46.84 -2.24 45.95
CA SER A 164 47.64 -1.65 44.89
C SER A 164 46.72 -0.82 44.00
N ASP A 165 46.87 0.50 44.04
CA ASP A 165 46.33 1.42 43.04
C ASP A 165 46.66 0.93 41.63
N PRO A 166 45.69 0.83 40.70
CA PRO A 166 45.99 0.74 39.29
C PRO A 166 45.93 2.14 38.68
N SER A 167 46.91 2.99 38.99
CA SER A 167 47.23 4.15 38.16
C SER A 167 48.47 3.85 37.33
N ARG A 168 48.28 3.31 36.12
CA ARG A 168 49.21 3.41 34.98
C ARG A 168 48.50 3.08 33.66
N SER A 169 47.83 4.12 33.18
CA SER A 169 47.68 4.55 31.78
C SER A 169 48.33 3.71 30.68
N LEU A 170 47.49 3.11 29.83
CA LEU A 170 47.63 3.07 28.36
C LEU A 170 46.33 3.67 27.76
N PRO A 171 46.39 4.29 26.57
CA PRO A 171 45.51 5.40 26.20
C PRO A 171 44.05 4.97 26.05
N SER A 172 43.20 5.55 26.89
CA SER A 172 41.76 5.61 26.70
C SER A 172 41.48 6.39 25.42
N GLN A 173 40.95 5.72 24.39
CA GLN A 173 39.88 6.34 23.64
C GLN A 173 38.72 6.48 24.62
N THR A 174 38.39 7.73 24.92
CA THR A 174 37.26 8.10 25.76
C THR A 174 35.98 7.80 25.02
N ASP A 175 35.42 6.60 25.21
CA ASP A 175 33.99 6.38 25.00
C ASP A 175 33.25 7.07 26.16
N THR A 176 32.90 8.33 25.96
CA THR A 176 32.10 9.16 26.87
C THR A 176 30.61 8.76 26.94
N HIS A 177 30.24 7.55 26.53
CA HIS A 177 28.84 7.09 26.53
C HIS A 177 28.46 6.13 27.67
N ALA A 178 29.29 5.97 28.70
CA ALA A 178 29.00 5.09 29.83
C ALA A 178 28.34 5.77 31.05
N GLN A 179 28.03 7.08 30.98
CA GLN A 179 27.40 7.81 32.10
C GLN A 179 25.95 8.27 31.87
N ILE A 180 25.27 7.77 30.82
CA ILE A 180 23.82 7.99 30.63
C ILE A 180 23.09 6.65 30.59
N LEU A 181 23.28 5.84 31.64
CA LEU A 181 22.36 4.75 31.94
C LEU A 181 21.98 4.87 33.41
N THR A 182 21.09 5.81 33.70
CA THR A 182 20.32 5.77 34.95
C THR A 182 19.45 4.52 34.90
N PRO A 183 19.60 3.55 35.81
CA PRO A 183 18.67 2.44 35.90
C PRO A 183 17.30 3.01 36.26
N ARG A 184 16.37 3.06 35.29
CA ARG A 184 14.98 3.33 35.59
C ARG A 184 14.42 2.10 36.29
N ASP A 185 13.83 2.32 37.46
CA ASP A 185 13.16 1.27 38.21
C ASP A 185 11.87 0.88 37.47
N TYR A 186 11.96 -0.13 36.61
CA TYR A 186 10.83 -0.62 35.80
C TYR A 186 9.69 -1.22 36.64
N LEU A 187 9.89 -1.40 37.95
CA LEU A 187 8.86 -1.86 38.87
C LEU A 187 7.98 -0.72 39.41
N ASN A 188 8.36 0.54 39.15
CA ASN A 188 7.61 1.73 39.54
C ASN A 188 6.99 2.45 38.32
N ALA A 189 6.30 1.68 37.46
CA ALA A 189 5.56 2.20 36.30
C ALA A 189 4.36 3.12 36.66
N SER A 190 4.09 3.31 37.96
CA SER A 190 3.01 4.13 38.50
C SER A 190 3.28 5.65 38.51
N ARG A 191 4.44 6.10 38.01
CA ARG A 191 4.77 7.52 37.78
C ARG A 191 4.83 7.91 36.31
N THR A 192 4.21 7.12 35.44
CA THR A 192 3.94 7.58 34.08
C THR A 192 2.74 8.52 34.15
N ASP A 193 2.90 9.77 33.71
CA ASP A 193 1.74 10.63 33.52
C ASP A 193 0.82 9.90 32.51
N PRO A 194 -0.42 9.56 32.91
CA PRO A 194 -1.32 8.85 32.01
C PRO A 194 -1.50 9.70 30.75
N ALA A 195 -1.54 9.05 29.59
CA ALA A 195 -1.81 9.75 28.36
C ALA A 195 -3.12 10.57 28.51
N PRO A 196 -3.17 11.81 28.01
CA PRO A 196 -4.34 12.68 28.15
C PRO A 196 -5.52 12.23 27.27
N PHE A 197 -5.50 10.98 26.80
CA PHE A 197 -6.47 10.38 25.91
C PHE A 197 -7.11 9.20 26.62
N ASP A 198 -8.43 9.28 26.82
CA ASP A 198 -9.20 8.26 27.54
C ASP A 198 -9.07 6.85 26.95
N PHE A 199 -8.76 6.78 25.65
CA PHE A 199 -8.59 5.53 24.93
C PHE A 199 -7.19 4.90 25.03
N CYS A 200 -6.24 5.54 25.71
CA CYS A 200 -4.93 4.95 25.97
C CYS A 200 -4.89 4.27 27.34
N PRO A 201 -4.32 3.05 27.46
CA PRO A 201 -3.74 2.25 26.38
C PRO A 201 -4.80 1.64 25.46
N ILE A 202 -4.43 1.39 24.20
CA ILE A 202 -5.30 0.73 23.22
C ILE A 202 -5.77 -0.64 23.72
N PHE A 203 -7.00 -1.02 23.36
CA PHE A 203 -7.67 -2.23 23.87
C PHE A 203 -7.87 -2.26 25.40
N GLY A 204 -7.59 -1.14 26.09
CA GLY A 204 -7.91 -0.95 27.49
C GLY A 204 -9.40 -0.66 27.72
N PRO A 205 -9.83 -0.48 28.98
CA PRO A 205 -11.24 -0.27 29.32
C PRO A 205 -11.84 1.04 28.77
N GLY A 206 -11.02 2.03 28.41
CA GLY A 206 -11.45 3.27 27.77
C GLY A 206 -11.56 3.20 26.25
N ASP A 207 -11.16 2.10 25.62
CA ASP A 207 -11.25 1.90 24.18
C ASP A 207 -12.64 1.35 23.80
N ALA A 208 -13.60 2.26 23.61
CA ALA A 208 -14.97 1.92 23.25
C ALA A 208 -15.08 1.20 21.89
N ILE A 209 -14.16 1.46 20.96
CA ILE A 209 -14.16 0.81 19.64
C ILE A 209 -13.71 -0.64 19.77
N ALA A 210 -12.64 -0.91 20.53
CA ALA A 210 -12.23 -2.27 20.84
C ALA A 210 -13.31 -3.05 21.59
N ALA A 211 -14.00 -2.42 22.54
CA ALA A 211 -15.11 -3.04 23.25
C ALA A 211 -16.26 -3.44 22.31
N ARG A 212 -16.53 -2.64 21.27
CA ARG A 212 -17.59 -2.88 20.28
C ARG A 212 -17.19 -3.89 19.20
N ARG A 213 -15.98 -3.76 18.65
CA ARG A 213 -15.53 -4.49 17.44
C ARG A 213 -14.65 -5.71 17.74
N GLY A 214 -14.05 -5.77 18.93
CA GLY A 214 -13.13 -6.83 19.34
C GLY A 214 -11.69 -6.56 18.91
N GLN A 215 -10.74 -6.89 19.79
CA GLN A 215 -9.31 -6.67 19.58
C GLN A 215 -8.77 -7.45 18.37
N PHE A 216 -9.12 -8.74 18.26
CA PHE A 216 -8.60 -9.60 17.18
C PHE A 216 -8.99 -9.08 15.80
N GLU A 217 -10.23 -8.61 15.64
CA GLU A 217 -10.73 -8.14 14.35
C GLU A 217 -10.09 -6.80 13.95
N LEU A 218 -9.90 -5.89 14.91
CA LEU A 218 -9.17 -4.63 14.69
C LEU A 218 -7.67 -4.82 14.44
N LEU A 219 -7.07 -5.93 14.90
CA LEU A 219 -5.69 -6.27 14.55
C LEU A 219 -5.62 -6.89 13.15
N ARG A 220 -6.60 -7.71 12.76
CA ARG A 220 -6.71 -8.29 11.40
C ARG A 220 -6.99 -7.26 10.32
N SER A 221 -7.52 -6.09 10.68
CA SER A 221 -7.74 -4.98 9.73
C SER A 221 -6.45 -4.33 9.23
N ARG A 222 -5.29 -4.66 9.80
CA ARG A 222 -4.00 -4.05 9.51
C ARG A 222 -3.23 -4.92 8.51
N LEU A 223 -3.35 -4.63 7.22
CA LEU A 223 -2.71 -5.42 6.16
C LEU A 223 -1.20 -5.12 6.06
N HIS A 224 -0.86 -3.84 6.14
CA HIS A 224 0.52 -3.35 6.24
C HIS A 224 0.51 -2.06 7.05
N LEU A 225 1.50 -1.84 7.92
CA LEU A 225 1.55 -0.63 8.77
C LEU A 225 2.67 0.34 8.40
N GLY A 226 3.70 -0.13 7.69
CA GLY A 226 4.92 0.61 7.48
C GLY A 226 5.60 1.06 8.79
N THR A 227 6.47 2.05 8.69
CA THR A 227 7.11 2.72 9.84
C THR A 227 6.17 3.70 10.55
N GLY A 228 5.13 4.17 9.86
CA GLY A 228 4.22 5.20 10.35
C GLY A 228 4.87 6.59 10.50
N ALA A 229 6.10 6.81 10.00
CA ALA A 229 6.86 8.06 10.24
C ALA A 229 6.08 9.32 9.80
N ARG A 230 5.44 9.28 8.63
CA ARG A 230 4.64 10.41 8.13
C ARG A 230 3.37 10.61 8.96
N VAL A 231 2.72 9.54 9.42
CA VAL A 231 1.56 9.63 10.32
C VAL A 231 1.96 10.24 11.66
N GLN A 232 3.08 9.81 12.24
CA GLN A 232 3.64 10.37 13.48
C GLN A 232 3.98 11.86 13.33
N ARG A 233 4.50 12.29 12.17
CA ARG A 233 4.72 13.72 11.86
C ARG A 233 3.42 14.53 11.94
N VAL A 234 2.33 14.01 11.38
CA VAL A 234 1.01 14.66 11.43
C VAL A 234 0.49 14.70 12.87
N LEU A 235 0.65 13.61 13.63
CA LEU A 235 0.24 13.54 15.03
C LEU A 235 1.01 14.52 15.91
N GLN A 236 2.32 14.68 15.72
CA GLN A 236 3.09 15.68 16.44
C GLN A 236 2.67 17.11 16.12
N LYS A 237 2.36 17.40 14.84
CA LYS A 237 1.77 18.69 14.45
C LYS A 237 0.44 18.91 15.19
N ALA A 238 -0.40 17.91 15.30
CA ALA A 238 -1.68 18.00 16.02
C ALA A 238 -1.50 18.16 17.54
N MET A 239 -0.61 17.37 18.16
CA MET A 239 -0.29 17.43 19.59
C MET A 239 0.33 18.77 20.00
N SER A 240 1.05 19.43 19.08
CA SER A 240 1.56 20.79 19.29
C SER A 240 0.51 21.90 19.06
N GLY A 241 -0.73 21.54 18.78
CA GLY A 241 -1.85 22.47 18.57
C GLY A 241 -1.94 23.04 17.15
N GLY A 242 -1.21 22.46 16.19
CA GLY A 242 -1.26 22.87 14.79
C GLY A 242 -2.54 22.39 14.08
N ALA A 243 -3.02 23.20 13.13
CA ALA A 243 -4.14 22.83 12.26
C ALA A 243 -3.77 21.69 11.31
N ILE A 244 -4.69 20.76 11.09
CA ILE A 244 -4.54 19.62 10.17
C ILE A 244 -5.51 19.74 9.00
N THR A 245 -4.97 19.65 7.79
CA THR A 245 -5.75 19.53 6.55
C THR A 245 -5.78 18.08 6.08
N MET A 246 -6.97 17.51 6.00
CA MET A 246 -7.23 16.14 5.56
C MET A 246 -7.84 16.12 4.16
N SER A 247 -7.43 15.17 3.34
CA SER A 247 -8.03 14.93 2.04
C SER A 247 -8.39 13.47 1.85
N VAL A 248 -9.50 13.23 1.17
CA VAL A 248 -9.96 11.88 0.82
C VAL A 248 -10.07 11.79 -0.69
N LEU A 249 -9.38 10.81 -1.26
CA LEU A 249 -9.53 10.39 -2.65
C LEU A 249 -10.06 8.97 -2.66
N GLY A 250 -11.08 8.72 -3.47
CA GLY A 250 -11.66 7.40 -3.55
C GLY A 250 -12.80 7.32 -4.55
N GLY A 251 -13.37 6.12 -4.63
CA GLY A 251 -14.53 5.83 -5.47
C GLY A 251 -15.87 6.20 -4.82
N SER A 252 -16.92 5.48 -5.24
CA SER A 252 -18.30 5.74 -4.82
C SER A 252 -18.53 5.65 -3.31
N VAL A 253 -17.84 4.74 -2.61
CA VAL A 253 -17.97 4.59 -1.15
C VAL A 253 -17.45 5.86 -0.47
N SER A 254 -16.23 6.30 -0.79
CA SER A 254 -15.69 7.57 -0.28
C SER A 254 -16.49 8.81 -0.71
N ALA A 255 -17.17 8.75 -1.86
CA ALA A 255 -18.15 9.76 -2.29
C ALA A 255 -19.53 9.63 -1.59
N CYS A 256 -19.61 8.85 -0.50
CA CYS A 256 -20.76 8.69 0.37
C CYS A 256 -21.99 8.04 -0.29
N TYR A 257 -21.79 7.26 -1.36
CA TYR A 257 -22.86 6.46 -1.96
C TYR A 257 -23.37 5.44 -0.95
N GLY A 258 -24.67 5.49 -0.64
CA GLY A 258 -25.30 4.59 0.33
C GLY A 258 -25.21 5.05 1.79
N ALA A 259 -24.58 6.21 2.05
CA ALA A 259 -24.52 6.86 3.35
C ALA A 259 -24.81 8.36 3.26
N GLY A 260 -26.04 8.68 2.81
CA GLY A 260 -26.54 10.05 2.70
C GLY A 260 -26.27 10.74 1.37
N ASP A 261 -25.46 10.13 0.49
CA ASP A 261 -25.21 10.58 -0.89
C ASP A 261 -24.69 12.03 -1.02
N ASP A 262 -24.08 12.55 0.05
CA ASP A 262 -23.47 13.87 0.14
C ASP A 262 -22.04 13.73 0.72
N PRO A 263 -20.99 14.28 0.07
CA PRO A 263 -19.61 14.25 0.57
C PRO A 263 -19.40 14.75 2.00
N ILE A 264 -20.32 15.58 2.53
CA ILE A 264 -20.30 16.09 3.91
C ILE A 264 -21.35 15.43 4.83
N SER A 265 -21.99 14.35 4.39
CA SER A 265 -22.99 13.61 5.15
C SER A 265 -22.43 13.09 6.48
N SER A 266 -23.18 13.28 7.57
CA SER A 266 -22.80 12.79 8.90
C SER A 266 -22.83 11.27 9.05
N SER A 267 -23.50 10.56 8.13
CA SER A 267 -23.49 9.09 8.07
C SER A 267 -22.30 8.53 7.29
N CYS A 268 -21.49 9.36 6.65
CA CYS A 268 -20.35 8.93 5.85
C CYS A 268 -19.05 8.90 6.66
N TYR A 269 -18.16 7.95 6.33
CA TYR A 269 -16.93 7.70 7.11
C TYR A 269 -15.95 8.91 7.16
N PRO A 270 -15.75 9.70 6.08
CA PRO A 270 -14.85 10.85 6.12
C PRO A 270 -15.29 11.89 7.15
N TYR A 271 -16.59 12.18 7.20
CA TYR A 271 -17.17 13.08 8.20
C TYR A 271 -17.01 12.52 9.61
N LYS A 272 -17.33 11.23 9.82
CA LYS A 272 -17.22 10.58 11.14
C LYS A 272 -15.79 10.63 11.66
N PHE A 273 -14.83 10.30 10.81
CA PHE A 273 -13.40 10.38 11.14
C PHE A 273 -12.98 11.82 11.48
N PHE A 274 -13.38 12.80 10.67
CA PHE A 274 -13.04 14.21 10.91
C PHE A 274 -13.71 14.76 12.19
N ASN A 275 -14.93 14.34 12.48
CA ASN A 275 -15.63 14.71 13.71
C ASN A 275 -14.92 14.13 14.95
N TRP A 276 -14.53 12.84 14.90
CA TRP A 276 -13.69 12.24 15.94
C TRP A 276 -12.34 12.94 16.08
N TRP A 277 -11.69 13.28 14.95
CA TRP A 277 -10.44 14.01 14.98
C TRP A 277 -10.56 15.33 15.73
N ASN A 278 -11.61 16.11 15.45
CA ASN A 278 -11.86 17.38 16.14
C ASN A 278 -12.22 17.22 17.62
N SER A 279 -12.71 16.07 18.07
CA SER A 279 -12.89 15.82 19.49
C SER A 279 -11.57 15.53 20.21
N VAL A 280 -10.57 14.98 19.51
CA VAL A 280 -9.25 14.66 20.08
C VAL A 280 -8.27 15.84 19.96
N PHE A 281 -8.22 16.48 18.78
CA PHE A 281 -7.34 17.61 18.46
C PHE A 281 -8.16 18.81 17.98
N PRO A 282 -8.89 19.50 18.88
CA PRO A 282 -9.75 20.61 18.51
C PRO A 282 -8.93 21.79 17.97
N HIS A 283 -9.20 22.19 16.72
CA HIS A 283 -8.62 23.39 16.14
C HIS A 283 -9.57 24.01 15.10
N PRO A 284 -9.86 25.34 15.15
CA PRO A 284 -10.86 25.98 14.30
C PRO A 284 -10.49 26.05 12.81
N ALA A 285 -9.23 25.76 12.48
CA ALA A 285 -8.71 25.70 11.11
C ALA A 285 -8.41 24.28 10.63
N ASN A 286 -8.84 23.24 11.35
CA ASN A 286 -8.85 21.88 10.77
C ASN A 286 -9.79 21.87 9.56
N GLU A 287 -9.38 21.20 8.50
CA GLU A 287 -10.14 21.15 7.24
C GLU A 287 -10.21 19.71 6.72
N LEU A 288 -11.39 19.33 6.21
CA LEU A 288 -11.60 18.10 5.46
C LEU A 288 -11.98 18.46 4.03
N THR A 289 -11.22 17.96 3.07
CA THR A 289 -11.59 17.97 1.65
C THR A 289 -11.94 16.55 1.21
N ASN A 290 -13.22 16.27 1.01
CA ASN A 290 -13.64 15.02 0.38
C ASN A 290 -13.64 15.21 -1.15
N GLY A 291 -12.55 14.80 -1.80
CA GLY A 291 -12.37 14.85 -3.25
C GLY A 291 -12.77 13.55 -3.95
N ALA A 292 -13.46 12.63 -3.27
CA ALA A 292 -13.90 11.38 -3.87
C ALA A 292 -15.02 11.62 -4.90
N THR A 293 -15.01 10.81 -5.95
CA THR A 293 -15.93 10.90 -7.08
C THR A 293 -16.50 9.52 -7.35
N ARG A 294 -17.79 9.47 -7.70
CA ARG A 294 -18.46 8.19 -8.00
C ARG A 294 -17.93 7.61 -9.31
N LYS A 295 -17.87 6.27 -9.39
CA LYS A 295 -17.48 5.52 -10.60
C LYS A 295 -16.11 5.93 -11.18
N THR A 296 -15.19 6.34 -10.32
CA THR A 296 -13.78 6.62 -10.64
C THR A 296 -12.87 5.70 -9.85
N ASP A 297 -11.72 5.40 -10.40
CA ASP A 297 -10.71 4.47 -9.91
C ASP A 297 -9.33 5.16 -9.84
N SER A 298 -8.30 4.43 -9.43
CA SER A 298 -6.95 5.00 -9.33
C SER A 298 -6.38 5.44 -10.69
N ALA A 299 -6.79 4.83 -11.80
CA ALA A 299 -6.37 5.20 -13.15
C ALA A 299 -6.72 6.66 -13.47
N TYR A 300 -7.85 7.16 -12.98
CA TYR A 300 -8.20 8.58 -13.06
C TYR A 300 -7.39 9.46 -12.10
N TYR A 301 -7.32 9.09 -10.82
CA TYR A 301 -6.67 9.94 -9.80
C TYR A 301 -5.15 9.99 -9.95
N ALA A 302 -4.52 8.98 -10.54
CA ALA A 302 -3.09 8.96 -10.82
C ALA A 302 -2.62 10.22 -11.57
N TYR A 303 -3.51 10.84 -12.34
CA TYR A 303 -3.23 12.06 -13.10
C TYR A 303 -4.00 13.29 -12.59
N CYS A 304 -5.23 13.10 -12.11
CA CYS A 304 -6.12 14.22 -11.77
C CYS A 304 -6.18 14.56 -10.28
N ASN A 305 -5.42 13.88 -9.40
CA ASN A 305 -5.52 14.07 -7.95
C ASN A 305 -5.34 15.52 -7.47
N SER A 306 -4.53 16.32 -8.15
CA SER A 306 -4.29 17.73 -7.79
C SER A 306 -5.55 18.60 -7.87
N HIS A 307 -6.54 18.21 -8.69
CA HIS A 307 -7.82 18.90 -8.78
C HIS A 307 -8.81 18.50 -7.67
N HIS A 308 -8.53 17.41 -6.96
CA HIS A 308 -9.40 16.83 -5.92
C HIS A 308 -8.88 17.05 -4.50
N MET A 309 -7.77 17.77 -4.35
CA MET A 309 -7.18 18.11 -3.05
C MET A 309 -6.73 19.56 -3.06
N PRO A 310 -6.68 20.22 -1.89
CA PRO A 310 -6.04 21.53 -1.79
C PRO A 310 -4.53 21.42 -2.08
N ASP A 311 -3.90 22.58 -2.36
CA ASP A 311 -2.45 22.68 -2.61
C ASP A 311 -1.59 22.16 -1.45
N LYS A 312 -2.13 22.07 -0.24
CA LYS A 312 -1.45 21.52 0.94
C LYS A 312 -2.39 20.60 1.70
N SER A 313 -1.99 19.35 1.86
CA SER A 313 -2.67 18.37 2.71
C SER A 313 -1.67 17.74 3.68
N ASP A 314 -2.06 17.55 4.93
CA ASP A 314 -1.22 16.87 5.93
C ASP A 314 -1.44 15.36 5.90
N LEU A 315 -2.70 14.94 5.75
CA LEU A 315 -3.15 13.54 5.71
C LEU A 315 -4.03 13.30 4.49
N VAL A 316 -3.71 12.27 3.71
CA VAL A 316 -4.47 11.86 2.54
C VAL A 316 -4.92 10.40 2.71
N LEU A 317 -6.23 10.18 2.63
CA LEU A 317 -6.82 8.84 2.61
C LEU A 317 -7.06 8.43 1.16
N LEU A 318 -6.62 7.23 0.79
CA LEU A 318 -6.82 6.64 -0.54
C LEU A 318 -7.68 5.38 -0.40
N GLU A 319 -8.87 5.36 -0.99
CA GLU A 319 -9.81 4.24 -0.89
C GLU A 319 -10.24 3.76 -2.28
N PHE A 320 -9.61 2.67 -2.72
CA PHE A 320 -9.76 2.13 -4.08
C PHE A 320 -9.88 0.60 -4.14
N ASP A 321 -9.78 -0.13 -3.02
CA ASP A 321 -9.84 -1.61 -2.98
C ASP A 321 -11.10 -2.21 -3.60
N ALA A 322 -12.20 -1.45 -3.63
CA ALA A 322 -13.46 -1.85 -4.25
C ALA A 322 -13.78 -1.11 -5.56
N ALA A 323 -12.92 -0.18 -5.98
CA ALA A 323 -13.09 0.63 -7.17
C ALA A 323 -12.21 0.15 -8.32
N ASP A 324 -10.97 -0.26 -8.01
CA ASP A 324 -10.01 -0.75 -8.99
C ASP A 324 -10.32 -2.20 -9.38
N PRO A 325 -10.15 -2.61 -10.65
CA PRO A 325 -10.12 -4.01 -11.03
C PRO A 325 -8.80 -4.66 -10.61
N ASN A 326 -8.81 -5.99 -10.55
CA ASN A 326 -7.65 -6.79 -10.19
C ASN A 326 -6.79 -7.09 -11.42
N ASP A 327 -6.16 -6.07 -11.98
CA ASP A 327 -5.32 -6.15 -13.17
C ASP A 327 -3.95 -5.50 -12.93
N PRO A 328 -2.84 -6.09 -13.43
CA PRO A 328 -1.49 -5.54 -13.27
C PRO A 328 -1.30 -4.08 -13.73
N GLU A 329 -2.10 -3.58 -14.66
CA GLU A 329 -2.05 -2.17 -15.08
C GLU A 329 -2.48 -1.23 -13.93
N TRP A 330 -3.43 -1.64 -13.09
CA TRP A 330 -3.86 -0.87 -11.93
C TRP A 330 -2.84 -0.84 -10.79
N LEU A 331 -1.92 -1.81 -10.72
CA LEU A 331 -0.74 -1.67 -9.87
C LEU A 331 0.04 -0.39 -10.23
N SER A 332 0.24 -0.14 -11.53
CA SER A 332 1.00 1.01 -12.03
C SER A 332 0.23 2.32 -11.82
N HIS A 333 -1.08 2.32 -12.02
CA HIS A 333 -1.93 3.49 -11.77
C HIS A 333 -1.98 3.85 -10.28
N PHE A 334 -2.21 2.86 -9.42
CA PHE A 334 -2.25 3.08 -7.98
C PHE A 334 -0.88 3.51 -7.43
N GLU A 335 0.22 2.92 -7.93
CA GLU A 335 1.58 3.40 -7.64
C GLU A 335 1.76 4.86 -8.06
N LEU A 336 1.38 5.22 -9.29
CA LEU A 336 1.51 6.58 -9.79
C LEU A 336 0.74 7.58 -8.91
N LEU A 337 -0.47 7.21 -8.48
CA LEU A 337 -1.26 7.98 -7.52
C LEU A 337 -0.53 8.15 -6.19
N VAL A 338 -0.14 7.06 -5.51
CA VAL A 338 0.54 7.09 -4.21
C VAL A 338 1.81 7.94 -4.29
N ARG A 339 2.63 7.70 -5.32
CA ARG A 339 3.86 8.45 -5.53
C ARG A 339 3.59 9.93 -5.74
N SER A 340 2.61 10.30 -6.56
CA SER A 340 2.29 11.70 -6.87
C SER A 340 1.89 12.50 -5.63
N VAL A 341 1.27 11.83 -4.65
CA VAL A 341 0.92 12.43 -3.36
C VAL A 341 2.15 12.52 -2.46
N LEU A 342 2.97 11.48 -2.37
CA LEU A 342 4.12 11.43 -1.46
C LEU A 342 5.26 12.40 -1.82
N VAL A 343 5.45 12.69 -3.12
CA VAL A 343 6.50 13.60 -3.63
C VAL A 343 6.14 15.08 -3.51
N ARG A 344 4.92 15.40 -3.04
CA ARG A 344 4.51 16.79 -2.82
C ARG A 344 5.42 17.49 -1.79
N PRO A 345 5.65 18.82 -1.91
CA PRO A 345 6.60 19.55 -1.07
C PRO A 345 6.35 19.44 0.44
N GLU A 346 5.08 19.31 0.85
CA GLU A 346 4.65 19.17 2.24
C GLU A 346 4.75 17.74 2.79
N MET A 347 5.15 16.77 1.94
CA MET A 347 5.34 15.36 2.29
C MET A 347 4.17 14.76 3.08
N PRO A 348 2.93 14.79 2.55
CA PRO A 348 1.74 14.34 3.26
C PRO A 348 1.90 12.90 3.80
N ALA A 349 1.20 12.60 4.89
CA ALA A 349 0.94 11.23 5.30
C ALA A 349 -0.13 10.64 4.40
N VAL A 350 0.09 9.43 3.91
CA VAL A 350 -0.89 8.69 3.12
C VAL A 350 -1.35 7.50 3.95
N ILE A 351 -2.64 7.16 3.88
CA ILE A 351 -3.20 5.92 4.41
C ILE A 351 -4.02 5.29 3.29
N VAL A 352 -3.70 4.06 2.92
CA VAL A 352 -4.55 3.25 2.06
C VAL A 352 -5.64 2.63 2.94
N LEU A 353 -6.88 2.94 2.62
CA LEU A 353 -8.07 2.48 3.34
C LEU A 353 -8.85 1.54 2.44
N GLY A 354 -9.04 0.30 2.87
CA GLY A 354 -9.71 -0.73 2.10
C GLY A 354 -11.17 -0.90 2.49
N HIS A 355 -12.08 -0.67 1.55
CA HIS A 355 -13.46 -1.17 1.63
C HIS A 355 -13.52 -2.63 1.17
N PHE A 356 -14.32 -3.45 1.85
CA PHE A 356 -14.56 -4.83 1.44
C PHE A 356 -15.86 -4.91 0.65
N SER A 357 -15.80 -5.26 -0.64
CA SER A 357 -16.99 -5.45 -1.48
C SER A 357 -17.26 -6.93 -1.74
N PRO A 358 -18.43 -7.47 -1.34
CA PRO A 358 -18.89 -8.82 -1.69
C PRO A 358 -18.91 -9.09 -3.19
N GLN A 359 -19.28 -8.10 -4.01
CA GLN A 359 -19.26 -8.22 -5.47
C GLN A 359 -17.84 -8.38 -6.01
N VAL A 360 -16.91 -7.54 -5.57
CA VAL A 360 -15.48 -7.61 -5.98
C VAL A 360 -14.86 -8.93 -5.54
N GLN A 361 -15.23 -9.41 -4.34
CA GLN A 361 -14.83 -10.71 -3.81
C GLN A 361 -15.40 -11.87 -4.65
N ALA A 362 -16.62 -11.77 -5.14
CA ALA A 362 -17.22 -12.77 -6.03
C ALA A 362 -16.56 -12.81 -7.41
N GLN A 363 -16.14 -11.65 -7.92
CA GLN A 363 -15.48 -11.51 -9.23
C GLN A 363 -14.03 -12.03 -9.22
N ASN A 364 -13.28 -11.74 -8.15
CA ASN A 364 -11.83 -12.00 -8.09
C ASN A 364 -11.45 -13.17 -7.18
N GLY A 365 -12.42 -13.77 -6.49
CA GLY A 365 -12.15 -14.73 -5.42
C GLY A 365 -11.35 -14.07 -4.29
N PHE A 366 -10.45 -14.84 -3.67
CA PHE A 366 -9.70 -14.40 -2.49
C PHE A 366 -8.48 -13.51 -2.77
N ALA A 367 -8.20 -13.24 -4.05
CA ALA A 367 -7.09 -12.42 -4.49
C ALA A 367 -7.63 -11.19 -5.21
N GLY A 368 -8.17 -10.22 -4.45
CA GLY A 368 -8.73 -9.00 -5.01
C GLY A 368 -7.71 -7.87 -5.19
N PRO A 369 -8.17 -6.69 -5.64
CA PRO A 369 -7.35 -5.51 -5.89
C PRO A 369 -6.53 -5.06 -4.67
N GLU A 370 -6.98 -5.38 -3.45
CA GLU A 370 -6.27 -5.04 -2.20
C GLU A 370 -4.85 -5.62 -2.18
N LEU A 371 -4.59 -6.73 -2.89
CA LEU A 371 -3.26 -7.32 -2.97
C LEU A 371 -2.31 -6.43 -3.79
N LEU A 372 -2.78 -5.85 -4.89
CA LEU A 372 -2.00 -4.91 -5.71
C LEU A 372 -1.68 -3.67 -4.89
N HIS A 373 -2.67 -3.10 -4.21
CA HIS A 373 -2.48 -1.94 -3.36
C HIS A 373 -1.53 -2.21 -2.20
N ASN A 374 -1.56 -3.42 -1.63
CA ASN A 374 -0.65 -3.80 -0.55
C ASN A 374 0.81 -3.90 -0.99
N VAL A 375 1.08 -4.29 -2.25
CA VAL A 375 2.45 -4.28 -2.81
C VAL A 375 2.97 -2.85 -2.90
N VAL A 376 2.15 -1.92 -3.40
CA VAL A 376 2.48 -0.49 -3.47
C VAL A 376 2.69 0.07 -2.06
N ALA A 377 1.81 -0.24 -1.13
CA ALA A 377 1.89 0.20 0.27
C ALA A 377 3.22 -0.23 0.93
N GLN A 378 3.65 -1.47 0.71
CA GLN A 378 4.93 -1.99 1.22
C GLN A 378 6.14 -1.28 0.61
N PHE A 379 6.12 -1.02 -0.70
CA PHE A 379 7.24 -0.39 -1.39
C PHE A 379 7.43 1.09 -1.00
N TYR A 380 6.32 1.80 -0.78
CA TYR A 380 6.33 3.23 -0.44
C TYR A 380 6.24 3.52 1.08
N ASP A 381 6.28 2.49 1.92
CA ASP A 381 6.17 2.59 3.38
C ASP A 381 4.91 3.35 3.84
N VAL A 382 3.75 2.93 3.31
CA VAL A 382 2.44 3.55 3.56
C VAL A 382 1.52 2.55 4.27
N PRO A 383 0.86 2.90 5.38
CA PRO A 383 -0.09 1.99 6.04
C PRO A 383 -1.27 1.65 5.12
N HIS A 384 -1.58 0.36 5.02
CA HIS A 384 -2.76 -0.20 4.39
C HIS A 384 -3.62 -0.92 5.43
N ILE A 385 -4.80 -0.35 5.71
CA ILE A 385 -5.78 -0.90 6.63
C ILE A 385 -7.10 -1.15 5.89
N SER A 386 -7.83 -2.21 6.24
CA SER A 386 -9.04 -2.62 5.52
C SER A 386 -10.11 -3.19 6.46
N VAL A 387 -11.38 -2.89 6.18
CA VAL A 387 -12.52 -3.49 6.90
C VAL A 387 -12.70 -4.98 6.60
N LYS A 388 -12.04 -5.50 5.54
CA LYS A 388 -12.09 -6.94 5.19
C LYS A 388 -11.78 -7.81 6.40
N GLY A 389 -10.78 -7.46 7.22
CA GLY A 389 -10.43 -8.20 8.42
C GLY A 389 -11.60 -8.47 9.37
N LEU A 390 -12.51 -7.50 9.53
CA LEU A 390 -13.67 -7.56 10.43
C LEU A 390 -14.86 -8.28 9.79
N LEU A 391 -15.11 -8.05 8.50
CA LEU A 391 -16.31 -8.56 7.82
C LEU A 391 -16.14 -9.97 7.27
N TYR A 392 -14.91 -10.38 6.99
CA TYR A 392 -14.67 -11.55 6.16
C TYR A 392 -15.16 -12.86 6.78
N ASP A 393 -14.97 -13.08 8.09
CA ASP A 393 -15.50 -14.30 8.74
C ASP A 393 -17.04 -14.28 8.80
N SER A 394 -17.65 -13.14 9.14
CA SER A 394 -19.11 -12.98 9.16
C SER A 394 -19.72 -13.18 7.76
N TYR A 395 -19.07 -12.65 6.72
CA TYR A 395 -19.49 -12.83 5.35
C TYR A 395 -19.41 -14.29 4.90
N LEU A 396 -18.34 -15.01 5.25
CA LEU A 396 -18.18 -16.43 4.87
C LEU A 396 -19.16 -17.36 5.59
N ARG A 397 -19.53 -17.05 6.85
CA ARG A 397 -20.47 -17.87 7.63
C ARG A 397 -21.92 -17.53 7.34
N THR A 398 -22.23 -16.25 7.22
CA THR A 398 -23.59 -15.70 7.15
C THR A 398 -23.66 -14.55 6.13
N PRO A 399 -23.54 -14.83 4.82
CA PRO A 399 -23.43 -13.80 3.80
C PRO A 399 -24.66 -12.88 3.74
N GLU A 400 -25.88 -13.42 3.87
CA GLU A 400 -27.11 -12.63 3.84
C GLU A 400 -27.20 -11.62 5.00
N HIS A 401 -26.76 -12.03 6.19
CA HIS A 401 -26.72 -11.15 7.35
C HIS A 401 -25.67 -10.04 7.17
N ALA A 402 -24.49 -10.38 6.66
CA ALA A 402 -23.45 -9.39 6.38
C ALA A 402 -23.93 -8.36 5.34
N LEU A 403 -24.55 -8.81 4.25
CA LEU A 403 -25.11 -7.97 3.19
C LEU A 403 -26.20 -7.02 3.72
N SER A 404 -27.19 -7.55 4.44
CA SER A 404 -28.28 -6.73 4.98
C SER A 404 -27.82 -5.75 6.06
N SER A 405 -26.78 -6.09 6.84
CA SER A 405 -26.29 -5.25 7.93
C SER A 405 -25.40 -4.11 7.47
N PHE A 406 -24.47 -4.35 6.53
CA PHE A 406 -23.39 -3.39 6.24
C PHE A 406 -23.39 -2.82 4.82
N TYR A 407 -24.30 -3.25 3.96
CA TYR A 407 -24.24 -2.93 2.53
C TYR A 407 -25.53 -2.32 1.99
N ASN A 408 -25.36 -1.45 1.00
CA ASN A 408 -26.41 -0.97 0.10
C ASN A 408 -26.15 -1.56 -1.30
N GLY A 409 -26.70 -2.75 -1.53
CA GLY A 409 -26.29 -3.61 -2.64
C GLY A 409 -24.90 -4.22 -2.43
N PRO A 410 -24.46 -5.19 -3.25
CA PRO A 410 -23.26 -5.98 -2.96
C PRO A 410 -21.92 -5.24 -3.18
N LEU A 411 -21.95 -3.99 -3.63
CA LEU A 411 -20.76 -3.16 -3.91
C LEU A 411 -20.53 -2.08 -2.84
N HIS A 412 -21.58 -1.38 -2.43
CA HIS A 412 -21.46 -0.17 -1.63
C HIS A 412 -21.79 -0.41 -0.16
N ALA A 413 -21.07 0.25 0.75
CA ALA A 413 -21.41 0.24 2.16
C ALA A 413 -22.72 1.02 2.41
N ASN A 414 -23.53 0.57 3.38
CA ASN A 414 -24.59 1.39 3.94
C ASN A 414 -24.03 2.26 5.10
N ALA A 415 -24.90 2.98 5.83
CA ALA A 415 -24.48 3.80 6.97
C ALA A 415 -23.70 3.01 8.05
N ASP A 416 -24.11 1.78 8.37
CA ASP A 416 -23.44 0.93 9.37
C ASP A 416 -22.10 0.39 8.84
N GLY A 417 -22.00 0.11 7.54
CA GLY A 417 -20.74 -0.20 6.87
C GLY A 417 -19.77 0.99 6.91
N HIS A 418 -20.27 2.20 6.72
CA HIS A 418 -19.49 3.43 6.89
C HIS A 418 -19.04 3.66 8.34
N ASP A 419 -19.86 3.30 9.33
CA ASP A 419 -19.45 3.27 10.74
C ASP A 419 -18.29 2.29 10.98
N LEU A 420 -18.32 1.12 10.33
CA LEU A 420 -17.24 0.15 10.43
C LEU A 420 -15.93 0.67 9.81
N ILE A 421 -16.01 1.30 8.63
CA ILE A 421 -14.84 1.91 7.96
C ILE A 421 -14.23 3.00 8.85
N ALA A 422 -15.07 3.86 9.43
CA ALA A 422 -14.62 4.89 10.37
C ALA A 422 -13.96 4.27 11.61
N ASP A 423 -14.57 3.25 12.23
CA ASP A 423 -14.04 2.59 13.43
C ASP A 423 -12.65 1.97 13.18
N VAL A 424 -12.43 1.34 12.02
CA VAL A 424 -11.13 0.77 11.64
C VAL A 424 -10.06 1.85 11.51
N LEU A 425 -10.38 2.95 10.81
CA LEU A 425 -9.47 4.08 10.65
C LEU A 425 -9.16 4.75 12.00
N ILE A 426 -10.19 4.98 12.82
CA ILE A 426 -10.05 5.59 14.14
C ILE A 426 -9.20 4.69 15.06
N SER A 427 -9.46 3.38 15.09
CA SER A 427 -8.68 2.41 15.88
C SER A 427 -7.20 2.41 15.50
N TYR A 428 -6.89 2.48 14.20
CA TYR A 428 -5.51 2.65 13.74
C TYR A 428 -4.90 3.95 14.26
N MET A 429 -5.60 5.08 14.11
CA MET A 429 -5.10 6.38 14.57
C MET A 429 -4.93 6.45 16.09
N MET A 430 -5.83 5.86 16.88
CA MET A 430 -5.70 5.72 18.33
C MET A 430 -4.41 4.98 18.70
N SER A 431 -4.07 3.90 17.98
CA SER A 431 -2.81 3.18 18.21
C SER A 431 -1.58 4.05 17.92
N GLN A 432 -1.63 4.83 16.85
CA GLN A 432 -0.54 5.75 16.50
C GLN A 432 -0.42 6.90 17.50
N ILE A 433 -1.54 7.41 18.03
CA ILE A 433 -1.57 8.45 19.07
C ILE A 433 -0.97 7.93 20.37
N CYS A 434 -1.39 6.75 20.84
CA CYS A 434 -0.88 6.19 22.09
C CYS A 434 0.63 5.88 22.00
N SER A 435 1.10 5.25 20.92
CA SER A 435 2.53 4.98 20.73
C SER A 435 3.35 6.27 20.57
N GLY A 436 2.84 7.24 19.80
CA GLY A 436 3.45 8.56 19.65
C GLY A 436 3.60 9.28 20.98
N TRP A 437 2.54 9.30 21.80
CA TRP A 437 2.58 9.90 23.13
C TRP A 437 3.58 9.20 24.06
N SER A 438 3.57 7.86 24.10
CA SER A 438 4.52 7.09 24.90
C SER A 438 5.97 7.37 24.50
N THR A 439 6.25 7.54 23.20
CA THR A 439 7.58 7.91 22.72
C THR A 439 7.96 9.35 23.07
N LEU A 440 7.04 10.30 23.00
CA LEU A 440 7.28 11.68 23.46
C LEU A 440 7.66 11.73 24.95
N GLN A 441 7.07 10.86 25.77
CA GLN A 441 7.36 10.77 27.21
C GLN A 441 8.57 9.88 27.54
N GLY A 442 9.23 9.27 26.55
CA GLY A 442 10.33 8.34 26.77
C GLY A 442 9.93 7.05 27.48
N HIS A 443 8.67 6.65 27.34
CA HIS A 443 8.13 5.39 27.88
C HIS A 443 8.18 4.26 26.84
N GLU A 444 8.27 4.58 25.55
CA GLU A 444 8.30 3.61 24.44
C GLU A 444 9.21 4.08 23.30
N PHE A 445 9.79 3.14 22.56
CA PHE A 445 10.69 3.41 21.42
C PHE A 445 10.21 2.76 20.12
N SER A 446 8.91 2.46 20.02
CA SER A 446 8.32 1.70 18.91
C SER A 446 8.06 2.54 17.66
N VAL A 447 8.00 3.87 17.79
CA VAL A 447 7.82 4.79 16.66
C VAL A 447 9.01 5.75 16.55
N PRO A 448 9.36 6.22 15.33
CA PRO A 448 10.44 7.18 15.15
C PRO A 448 10.23 8.45 15.97
N ALA A 449 11.20 8.82 16.81
CA ALA A 449 11.18 10.06 17.55
C ALA A 449 11.40 11.24 16.61
N MET A 450 10.33 11.95 16.25
CA MET A 450 10.36 13.02 15.25
C MET A 450 10.89 14.38 15.79
N GLY A 451 11.80 14.36 16.79
CA GLY A 451 12.61 15.52 17.17
C GLY A 451 12.17 16.35 18.38
N SER A 452 11.55 15.75 19.40
CA SER A 452 11.25 16.44 20.68
C SER A 452 11.85 15.72 21.90
N GLY A 453 12.98 15.04 21.72
CA GLY A 453 13.60 14.25 22.78
C GLY A 453 15.12 14.37 22.73
N ALA A 454 15.65 15.51 23.17
CA ALA A 454 17.02 15.63 23.64
C ALA A 454 17.04 16.60 24.84
N GLU A 455 16.92 16.00 26.02
CA GLU A 455 17.47 16.41 27.33
C GLU A 455 17.22 17.82 27.88
N GLY A 456 16.60 17.87 29.08
CA GLY A 456 16.69 19.02 29.97
C GLY A 456 15.46 19.20 30.86
N GLU A 457 15.54 18.73 32.10
CA GLU A 457 14.58 19.04 33.17
C GLU A 457 14.36 20.56 33.30
N GLY A 458 13.09 20.97 33.37
CA GLY A 458 12.68 22.26 33.93
C GLY A 458 13.11 23.52 33.18
N SER A 459 12.41 23.90 32.12
CA SER A 459 12.20 25.32 31.82
C SER A 459 10.98 25.56 30.94
N SER A 460 10.01 26.25 31.52
CA SER A 460 8.96 26.96 30.82
C SER A 460 9.55 28.07 29.95
N SER A 461 9.80 27.82 28.66
CA SER A 461 9.70 28.80 27.57
C SER A 461 10.38 28.28 26.29
N GLY A 462 9.60 28.14 25.22
CA GLY A 462 10.07 28.29 23.83
C GLY A 462 11.14 27.32 23.33
N GLY A 463 10.78 26.06 23.07
CA GLY A 463 11.54 25.15 22.20
C GLY A 463 11.09 25.27 20.73
N PRO A 464 11.98 25.06 19.75
CA PRO A 464 11.84 25.54 18.38
C PRO A 464 10.72 24.80 17.64
N SER A 465 9.71 25.55 17.20
CA SER A 465 8.64 25.03 16.37
C SER A 465 9.17 24.56 15.02
N LEU A 466 8.78 23.34 14.65
CA LEU A 466 8.91 22.67 13.35
C LEU A 466 8.30 23.45 12.15
N LEU A 467 7.77 24.66 12.36
CA LEU A 467 6.97 25.40 11.37
C LEU A 467 7.45 26.85 11.11
N GLY A 468 8.62 27.26 11.60
CA GLY A 468 9.13 28.62 11.37
C GLY A 468 10.61 28.63 11.01
N GLY A 469 10.93 28.92 9.75
CA GLY A 469 12.30 29.14 9.33
C GLY A 469 12.92 30.32 10.07
N VAL A 470 13.73 30.04 11.09
CA VAL A 470 14.78 30.92 11.59
C VAL A 470 15.92 30.02 12.06
N GLY A 471 17.03 30.05 11.34
CA GLY A 471 18.26 29.42 11.79
C GLY A 471 18.56 29.84 13.23
N LEU A 472 18.82 28.87 14.10
CA LEU A 472 19.33 29.07 15.44
C LEU A 472 20.49 30.07 15.35
N ARG A 473 20.31 31.28 15.89
CA ARG A 473 21.37 32.29 15.92
C ARG A 473 22.51 31.72 16.76
N LYS A 474 23.63 31.46 16.09
CA LYS A 474 24.93 31.18 16.71
C LYS A 474 25.24 32.28 17.75
N GLY A 475 25.34 31.92 19.03
CA GLY A 475 25.83 32.82 20.08
C GLY A 475 24.95 33.05 21.31
N ILE A 476 24.06 32.13 21.69
CA ILE A 476 23.44 32.17 23.02
C ILE A 476 24.50 31.75 24.07
N PRO A 477 24.66 32.46 25.20
CA PRO A 477 25.64 32.08 26.22
C PRO A 477 25.28 30.71 26.82
N GLY A 478 26.16 29.72 26.66
CA GLY A 478 25.98 28.36 27.18
C GLY A 478 25.78 27.27 26.12
N GLN A 479 25.86 27.58 24.82
CA GLN A 479 25.74 26.60 23.75
C GLN A 479 27.14 26.14 23.29
N ASP A 480 27.44 24.85 23.42
CA ASP A 480 28.71 24.30 22.97
C ASP A 480 28.76 24.25 21.43
N PRO A 481 29.94 24.36 20.78
CA PRO A 481 30.07 24.49 19.32
C PRO A 481 29.63 23.27 18.47
N GLY A 482 28.85 22.33 18.99
CA GLY A 482 28.35 21.13 18.30
C GLY A 482 26.85 20.83 18.48
N ASP A 483 26.14 21.54 19.36
CA ASP A 483 24.73 21.23 19.67
C ASP A 483 23.77 21.49 18.50
N GLY A 484 24.13 22.44 17.63
CA GLY A 484 23.37 22.74 16.40
C GLY A 484 23.53 21.69 15.29
N ASP A 485 24.66 20.98 15.27
CA ASP A 485 24.96 19.99 14.23
C ASP A 485 24.21 18.66 14.50
N SER A 486 24.03 18.30 15.77
CA SER A 486 23.30 17.09 16.19
C SER A 486 21.80 17.17 15.87
N ALA A 487 21.16 18.31 16.14
CA ALA A 487 19.75 18.53 15.79
C ALA A 487 19.53 18.56 14.26
N GLY A 488 20.47 19.17 13.52
CA GLY A 488 20.47 19.17 12.05
C GLY A 488 20.67 17.76 11.47
N SER A 489 21.52 16.94 12.07
CA SER A 489 21.76 15.55 11.67
C SER A 489 20.57 14.64 11.93
N ALA A 490 19.93 14.75 13.10
CA ALA A 490 18.74 13.95 13.44
C ALA A 490 17.56 14.29 12.52
N LEU A 491 17.32 15.58 12.27
CA LEU A 491 16.30 16.03 11.33
C LEU A 491 16.58 15.52 9.93
N LYS A 492 17.82 15.63 9.45
CA LYS A 492 18.22 15.11 8.14
C LYS A 492 17.95 13.60 8.00
N LEU A 493 18.30 12.80 9.01
CA LEU A 493 18.04 11.35 9.00
C LEU A 493 16.53 11.03 8.93
N LEU A 494 15.69 11.83 9.59
CA LEU A 494 14.22 11.69 9.51
C LEU A 494 13.69 12.02 8.11
N TYR A 495 14.19 13.10 7.50
CA TYR A 495 13.84 13.45 6.12
C TYR A 495 14.32 12.39 5.12
N ASP A 496 15.53 11.86 5.31
CA ASP A 496 16.08 10.79 4.48
C ASP A 496 15.24 9.50 4.60
N GLY A 497 14.76 9.16 5.81
CA GLY A 497 13.88 8.01 6.04
C GLY A 497 12.47 8.14 5.47
N MET A 498 11.97 9.37 5.29
CA MET A 498 10.67 9.64 4.65
C MET A 498 10.79 9.87 3.14
N ARG A 499 11.99 9.80 2.57
CA ARG A 499 12.22 10.10 1.15
C ARG A 499 11.58 9.04 0.27
N VAL A 500 10.88 9.50 -0.76
CA VAL A 500 10.30 8.61 -1.78
C VAL A 500 11.45 8.01 -2.62
N PRO A 501 11.48 6.69 -2.88
CA PRO A 501 12.49 6.07 -3.73
C PRO A 501 12.56 6.75 -5.10
N ASN A 502 13.74 6.95 -5.70
CA ASN A 502 13.85 7.54 -7.05
C ASN A 502 13.67 6.47 -8.16
N MET A 503 12.67 5.60 -8.00
CA MET A 503 12.31 4.54 -8.94
C MET A 503 10.87 4.10 -8.67
N ARG A 504 10.25 3.45 -9.64
CA ARG A 504 8.95 2.76 -9.52
C ARG A 504 9.13 1.25 -9.39
N LEU A 505 8.08 0.55 -8.98
CA LEU A 505 8.05 -0.91 -8.79
C LEU A 505 8.53 -1.69 -10.02
N ASN A 506 8.18 -1.21 -11.21
CA ASN A 506 8.52 -1.86 -12.48
C ASN A 506 9.85 -1.40 -13.08
N ASP A 507 10.52 -0.42 -12.47
CA ASP A 507 11.82 0.07 -12.97
C ASP A 507 12.94 -0.91 -12.61
N LEU A 508 13.86 -1.15 -13.55
CA LEU A 508 15.04 -1.94 -13.27
C LEU A 508 16.11 -1.09 -12.57
N PRO A 509 17.02 -1.69 -11.79
CA PRO A 509 18.10 -0.94 -11.14
C PRO A 509 18.97 -0.11 -12.10
N ASN A 510 19.12 -0.54 -13.36
CA ASN A 510 19.88 0.18 -14.39
C ASN A 510 19.11 1.39 -14.97
N ASP A 511 17.78 1.46 -14.78
CA ASP A 511 16.95 2.55 -15.29
C ASP A 511 16.87 3.74 -14.34
N VAL A 512 17.35 3.58 -13.10
CA VAL A 512 17.32 4.60 -12.04
C VAL A 512 18.05 5.88 -12.47
N GLU A 513 19.13 5.78 -13.24
CA GLU A 513 19.86 6.97 -13.73
C GLU A 513 19.05 7.80 -14.73
N LYS A 514 18.08 7.18 -15.42
CA LYS A 514 17.19 7.82 -16.38
C LYS A 514 15.84 8.20 -15.76
N PHE A 515 15.64 7.90 -14.48
CA PHE A 515 14.39 8.17 -13.78
C PHE A 515 14.06 9.66 -13.84
N ARG A 516 12.87 9.96 -14.33
CA ARG A 516 12.28 11.30 -14.31
C ARG A 516 11.16 11.29 -13.29
N GLU A 517 11.20 12.25 -12.37
CA GLU A 517 10.13 12.40 -11.41
C GLU A 517 8.82 12.73 -12.13
N ILE A 518 7.74 12.14 -11.63
CA ILE A 518 6.40 12.31 -12.21
C ILE A 518 5.88 13.72 -11.89
N GLU A 519 5.29 14.37 -12.89
CA GLU A 519 4.56 15.63 -12.72
C GLU A 519 3.19 15.48 -13.40
N PRO A 520 2.24 14.75 -12.76
CA PRO A 520 0.98 14.42 -13.39
C PRO A 520 0.21 15.69 -13.77
N PHE A 521 -0.28 15.70 -15.01
CA PHE A 521 -1.11 16.77 -15.54
C PHE A 521 -2.36 16.17 -16.18
N CYS A 522 -3.50 16.78 -15.83
CA CYS A 522 -4.81 16.28 -16.21
C CYS A 522 -5.62 17.39 -16.89
N VAL A 523 -6.08 17.08 -18.11
CA VAL A 523 -7.09 17.85 -18.84
C VAL A 523 -8.34 16.99 -18.89
N SER A 524 -9.36 17.33 -18.10
CA SER A 524 -10.60 16.57 -18.03
C SER A 524 -11.70 17.27 -18.83
N ALA A 525 -12.64 16.49 -19.36
CA ALA A 525 -13.87 17.02 -19.94
C ALA A 525 -14.84 17.60 -18.89
N SER A 526 -14.58 17.37 -17.59
CA SER A 526 -15.32 18.01 -16.52
C SER A 526 -14.96 19.50 -16.45
N ASP A 527 -15.94 20.38 -16.66
CA ASP A 527 -15.76 21.84 -16.63
C ASP A 527 -15.20 22.38 -15.30
N LEU A 528 -15.29 21.58 -14.24
CA LEU A 528 -14.80 21.93 -12.91
C LEU A 528 -13.31 21.60 -12.74
N ILE A 529 -12.75 20.80 -13.64
CA ILE A 529 -11.45 20.15 -13.55
C ILE A 529 -10.67 20.55 -14.79
N ASN A 530 -10.11 21.77 -14.75
CA ASN A 530 -9.32 22.36 -15.84
C ASN A 530 -10.10 22.50 -17.16
N PRO A 531 -11.13 23.37 -17.23
CA PRO A 531 -11.97 23.50 -18.42
C PRO A 531 -11.17 24.01 -19.62
N LEU A 532 -11.33 23.34 -20.75
CA LEU A 532 -10.80 23.81 -22.03
C LEU A 532 -11.62 25.01 -22.55
N PRO A 533 -10.97 26.01 -23.18
CA PRO A 533 -11.69 27.15 -23.73
C PRO A 533 -12.61 26.72 -24.89
N PRO A 534 -13.86 27.23 -24.97
CA PRO A 534 -14.81 26.88 -26.03
C PRO A 534 -14.29 27.11 -27.45
N SER A 535 -13.32 28.00 -27.62
CA SER A 535 -12.65 28.27 -28.90
C SER A 535 -11.97 27.05 -29.51
N LEU A 536 -11.58 26.05 -28.70
CA LEU A 536 -10.99 24.80 -29.21
C LEU A 536 -12.03 23.89 -29.89
N PHE A 537 -13.31 24.06 -29.58
CA PHE A 537 -14.40 23.25 -30.14
C PHE A 537 -15.06 23.91 -31.35
N TYR A 538 -14.89 25.22 -31.52
CA TYR A 538 -15.48 25.94 -32.65
C TYR A 538 -14.82 25.52 -33.97
N GLY A 539 -15.61 24.92 -34.87
CA GLY A 539 -15.13 24.46 -36.19
C GLY A 539 -14.28 23.19 -36.18
N SER A 540 -14.08 22.56 -35.02
CA SER A 540 -13.29 21.32 -34.87
C SER A 540 -14.08 20.06 -35.24
N GLY A 541 -15.42 20.13 -35.20
CA GLY A 541 -16.33 18.99 -35.30
C GLY A 541 -16.45 18.17 -34.00
N TRP A 542 -15.81 18.63 -32.93
CA TRP A 542 -15.93 18.07 -31.59
C TRP A 542 -16.79 18.96 -30.71
N HIS A 543 -17.58 18.34 -29.84
CA HIS A 543 -18.56 18.97 -28.99
C HIS A 543 -18.37 18.55 -27.54
N THR A 544 -18.73 19.42 -26.60
CA THR A 544 -18.74 19.13 -25.17
C THR A 544 -20.12 18.62 -24.76
N TYR A 545 -20.16 17.55 -23.98
CA TYR A 545 -21.37 17.04 -23.36
C TYR A 545 -21.33 17.24 -21.85
N HIS A 546 -22.42 17.79 -21.32
CA HIS A 546 -22.61 18.07 -19.91
C HIS A 546 -23.84 17.32 -19.41
N PRO A 547 -23.67 16.34 -18.51
CA PRO A 547 -24.80 15.58 -17.99
C PRO A 547 -25.74 16.48 -17.17
N PRO A 548 -27.07 16.35 -17.34
CA PRO A 548 -28.03 17.04 -16.48
C PRO A 548 -27.91 16.58 -15.03
N MET A 549 -28.33 17.42 -14.09
CA MET A 549 -28.30 17.07 -12.66
C MET A 549 -29.08 15.77 -12.41
N LYS A 550 -28.43 14.79 -11.75
CA LYS A 550 -28.97 13.45 -11.45
C LYS A 550 -29.24 12.56 -12.68
N ALA A 551 -28.53 12.78 -13.79
CA ALA A 551 -28.53 11.84 -14.90
C ALA A 551 -28.22 10.41 -14.40
N ILE A 552 -29.08 9.45 -14.75
CA ILE A 552 -28.86 8.02 -14.45
C ILE A 552 -28.09 7.37 -15.61
N THR A 553 -28.41 7.79 -16.83
CA THR A 553 -27.76 7.38 -18.09
C THR A 553 -26.84 8.49 -18.58
N GLU A 554 -25.62 8.15 -19.02
CA GLU A 554 -24.60 9.11 -19.48
C GLU A 554 -24.30 10.20 -18.44
N ASP A 555 -24.03 9.80 -17.21
CA ASP A 555 -23.78 10.68 -16.06
C ASP A 555 -22.39 11.35 -16.05
N ARG A 556 -21.62 11.22 -17.15
CA ARG A 556 -20.24 11.68 -17.26
C ARG A 556 -20.11 12.84 -18.23
N HIS A 557 -19.19 13.76 -17.92
CA HIS A 557 -18.77 14.78 -18.87
C HIS A 557 -17.81 14.15 -19.89
N TYR A 558 -18.00 14.46 -21.17
CA TYR A 558 -17.11 13.99 -22.24
C TYR A 558 -17.09 14.97 -23.41
N TRP A 559 -16.05 14.88 -24.23
CA TRP A 559 -16.01 15.48 -25.56
C TRP A 559 -16.34 14.40 -26.59
N TYR A 560 -17.15 14.73 -27.60
CA TYR A 560 -17.53 13.78 -28.62
C TYR A 560 -17.52 14.37 -30.02
N ALA A 561 -17.35 13.50 -31.01
CA ALA A 561 -17.49 13.83 -32.42
C ALA A 561 -18.28 12.73 -33.13
N GLU A 562 -19.13 13.12 -34.07
CA GLU A 562 -19.94 12.24 -34.94
C GLU A 562 -19.54 12.38 -36.42
N GLN A 563 -18.90 13.50 -36.76
CA GLN A 563 -18.49 13.80 -38.13
C GLN A 563 -17.13 13.17 -38.40
N PRO A 564 -17.03 12.24 -39.37
CA PRO A 564 -15.74 11.71 -39.80
C PRO A 564 -14.77 12.84 -40.14
N THR A 565 -13.49 12.63 -39.86
CA THR A 565 -12.41 13.61 -40.07
C THR A 565 -12.41 14.81 -39.13
N ALA A 566 -13.37 14.94 -38.20
CA ALA A 566 -13.34 15.94 -37.13
C ALA A 566 -12.06 15.79 -36.29
N ARG A 567 -11.43 16.91 -35.94
CA ARG A 567 -10.13 16.94 -35.25
C ARG A 567 -10.16 17.83 -34.02
N LEU A 568 -9.70 17.32 -32.90
CA LEU A 568 -9.56 18.05 -31.65
C LEU A 568 -8.08 18.15 -31.29
N ARG A 569 -7.61 19.38 -31.01
CA ARG A 569 -6.25 19.65 -30.54
C ARG A 569 -6.30 20.14 -29.10
N ILE A 570 -5.57 19.48 -28.20
CA ILE A 570 -5.59 19.73 -26.76
C ILE A 570 -4.16 20.06 -26.28
N PRO A 571 -3.92 21.22 -25.67
CA PRO A 571 -2.61 21.57 -25.11
C PRO A 571 -2.32 20.78 -23.84
N LEU A 572 -1.05 20.38 -23.66
CA LEU A 572 -0.57 19.54 -22.56
C LEU A 572 0.74 20.07 -21.98
N LYS A 573 1.02 19.65 -20.75
CA LYS A 573 2.32 19.86 -20.08
C LYS A 573 2.83 18.52 -19.57
N LEU A 574 4.04 18.14 -19.99
CA LEU A 574 4.63 16.83 -19.65
C LEU A 574 5.82 16.99 -18.71
N GLY A 575 5.95 16.06 -17.78
CA GLY A 575 7.03 15.89 -16.81
C GLY A 575 7.94 14.71 -17.18
N ALA A 576 7.47 13.49 -16.87
CA ALA A 576 8.14 12.22 -17.16
C ALA A 576 7.94 11.74 -18.60
N GLY A 577 6.85 12.16 -19.26
CA GLY A 577 6.70 12.02 -20.72
C GLY A 577 5.73 10.94 -21.20
N ASP A 578 4.91 10.37 -20.33
CA ASP A 578 3.84 9.46 -20.72
C ASP A 578 2.58 10.26 -21.11
N VAL A 579 1.91 9.87 -22.20
CA VAL A 579 0.66 10.52 -22.65
C VAL A 579 -0.43 9.47 -22.89
N GLY A 580 -1.55 9.62 -22.19
CA GLY A 580 -2.71 8.74 -22.28
C GLY A 580 -4.01 9.48 -22.58
N ILE A 581 -4.93 8.78 -23.24
CA ILE A 581 -6.29 9.27 -23.53
C ILE A 581 -7.26 8.45 -22.68
N TYR A 582 -8.09 9.15 -21.90
CA TYR A 582 -9.16 8.55 -21.12
C TYR A 582 -10.46 8.71 -21.90
N PHE A 583 -11.10 7.61 -22.28
CA PHE A 583 -12.26 7.60 -23.17
C PHE A 583 -13.25 6.50 -22.80
N LEU A 584 -14.45 6.54 -23.37
CA LEU A 584 -15.48 5.52 -23.12
C LEU A 584 -15.37 4.37 -24.12
N GLN A 585 -15.45 3.15 -23.60
CA GLN A 585 -15.64 1.93 -24.36
C GLN A 585 -17.03 1.37 -24.12
N SER A 586 -17.67 0.88 -25.18
CA SER A 586 -19.05 0.42 -25.19
C SER A 586 -19.13 -1.00 -25.76
N PRO A 587 -20.10 -1.82 -25.32
CA PRO A 587 -20.36 -3.14 -25.88
C PRO A 587 -20.70 -3.11 -27.39
N PRO A 588 -20.56 -4.24 -28.10
CA PRO A 588 -20.83 -4.31 -29.54
C PRO A 588 -22.28 -4.02 -29.96
N ASP A 589 -23.25 -4.11 -29.04
CA ASP A 589 -24.66 -3.76 -29.29
C ASP A 589 -24.89 -2.24 -29.36
N LYS A 590 -23.98 -1.44 -28.79
CA LYS A 590 -24.00 0.03 -28.79
C LYS A 590 -22.65 0.56 -29.29
N PRO A 591 -22.33 0.39 -30.58
CA PRO A 591 -21.00 0.69 -31.08
C PRO A 591 -20.67 2.18 -30.98
N LEU A 592 -19.44 2.46 -30.56
CA LEU A 592 -18.82 3.78 -30.63
C LEU A 592 -17.77 3.82 -31.74
N GLY A 593 -17.41 5.03 -32.17
CA GLY A 593 -16.47 5.27 -33.27
C GLY A 593 -15.03 4.83 -32.95
N VAL A 594 -14.14 5.11 -33.90
CA VAL A 594 -12.69 4.92 -33.73
C VAL A 594 -12.01 6.27 -33.92
N ALA A 595 -11.15 6.67 -32.98
CA ALA A 595 -10.36 7.88 -33.10
C ALA A 595 -8.88 7.54 -33.23
N LYS A 596 -8.16 8.23 -34.11
CA LYS A 596 -6.70 8.17 -34.17
C LYS A 596 -6.11 9.38 -33.45
N CYS A 597 -5.28 9.14 -32.44
CA CYS A 597 -4.66 10.18 -31.64
C CYS A 597 -3.13 10.12 -31.70
N TRP A 598 -2.47 11.28 -31.70
CA TRP A 598 -1.01 11.40 -31.68
C TRP A 598 -0.56 12.66 -30.93
N VAL A 599 0.71 12.68 -30.53
CA VAL A 599 1.36 13.82 -29.85
C VAL A 599 2.13 14.66 -30.87
N ASP A 600 1.99 15.98 -30.79
CA ASP A 600 2.62 16.96 -31.66
C ASP A 600 2.49 16.62 -33.16
N ASP A 601 3.60 16.55 -33.88
CA ASP A 601 3.68 16.22 -35.31
C ASP A 601 3.91 14.71 -35.56
N ASN A 602 3.85 13.85 -34.52
CA ASN A 602 4.08 12.40 -34.61
C ASN A 602 2.89 11.63 -35.20
N PHE A 603 2.36 12.09 -36.35
CA PHE A 603 1.22 11.46 -37.02
C PHE A 603 1.48 9.98 -37.38
N ALA A 604 2.72 9.65 -37.75
CA ALA A 604 3.13 8.29 -38.08
C ALA A 604 3.06 7.34 -36.88
N GLY A 605 3.36 7.83 -35.67
CA GLY A 605 3.25 7.08 -34.42
C GLY A 605 1.85 7.02 -33.81
N GLY A 606 0.87 7.69 -34.43
CA GLY A 606 -0.49 7.80 -33.90
C GLY A 606 -1.18 6.46 -33.68
N LYS A 607 -1.95 6.37 -32.60
CA LYS A 607 -2.65 5.16 -32.15
C LYS A 607 -4.14 5.25 -32.42
N GLU A 608 -4.73 4.12 -32.80
CA GLU A 608 -6.17 3.99 -32.98
C GLU A 608 -6.82 3.54 -31.67
N LEU A 609 -7.82 4.30 -31.24
CA LEU A 609 -8.59 4.09 -30.03
C LEU A 609 -9.96 3.60 -30.43
N HIS A 610 -10.27 2.36 -30.05
CA HIS A 610 -11.53 1.71 -30.39
C HIS A 610 -12.55 1.94 -29.28
N GLY A 611 -13.60 2.72 -29.59
CA GLY A 611 -14.68 2.97 -28.66
C GLY A 611 -15.60 1.76 -28.47
N THR A 612 -15.53 0.75 -29.34
CA THR A 612 -16.28 -0.51 -29.19
C THR A 612 -15.33 -1.60 -28.69
N ALA A 613 -15.69 -2.29 -27.62
CA ALA A 613 -14.90 -3.37 -27.00
C ALA A 613 -15.81 -4.50 -26.50
N ASP A 614 -15.23 -5.66 -26.18
CA ASP A 614 -15.95 -6.80 -25.58
C ASP A 614 -16.12 -6.57 -24.06
N VAL A 615 -17.08 -5.72 -23.73
CA VAL A 615 -17.42 -5.31 -22.36
C VAL A 615 -18.91 -5.52 -22.13
N GLU A 616 -19.35 -5.77 -20.90
CA GLU A 616 -20.78 -5.98 -20.61
C GLU A 616 -21.55 -4.65 -20.55
N GLU A 617 -20.87 -3.59 -20.12
CA GLU A 617 -21.43 -2.24 -19.98
C GLU A 617 -20.43 -1.17 -20.43
N VAL A 618 -20.87 0.08 -20.50
CA VAL A 618 -20.01 1.19 -20.89
C VAL A 618 -18.99 1.46 -19.78
N ILE A 619 -17.71 1.25 -20.08
CA ILE A 619 -16.61 1.48 -19.15
C ILE A 619 -15.76 2.68 -19.58
N ALA A 620 -14.99 3.24 -18.66
CA ALA A 620 -13.99 4.24 -18.97
C ALA A 620 -12.61 3.59 -18.97
N THR A 621 -11.85 3.84 -20.03
CA THR A 621 -10.58 3.19 -20.29
C THR A 621 -9.50 4.25 -20.52
N LEU A 622 -8.36 4.09 -19.87
CA LEU A 622 -7.15 4.87 -20.14
C LEU A 622 -6.28 4.10 -21.13
N PHE A 623 -5.87 4.74 -22.22
CA PHE A 623 -4.97 4.12 -23.20
C PHE A 623 -3.75 5.01 -23.45
N MET A 624 -2.56 4.41 -23.27
CA MET A 624 -1.29 5.08 -23.50
C MET A 624 -0.99 5.23 -25.00
N ILE A 625 -0.99 6.47 -25.49
CA ILE A 625 -0.74 6.77 -26.91
C ILE A 625 0.73 7.04 -27.23
N ASP A 626 1.49 7.55 -26.26
CA ASP A 626 2.92 7.82 -26.41
C ASP A 626 3.66 7.73 -25.06
N ARG A 627 4.97 7.48 -25.10
CA ARG A 627 5.84 7.36 -23.92
C ARG A 627 7.21 7.97 -24.19
N GLY A 628 7.83 8.54 -23.17
CA GLY A 628 9.17 9.13 -23.27
C GLY A 628 9.21 10.44 -24.06
N VAL A 629 8.09 11.14 -24.16
CA VAL A 629 8.03 12.48 -24.74
C VAL A 629 8.87 13.45 -23.90
N SER A 630 9.45 14.47 -24.53
CA SER A 630 10.27 15.46 -23.82
C SER A 630 9.47 16.22 -22.77
N ARG A 631 10.16 16.73 -21.74
CA ARG A 631 9.54 17.61 -20.74
C ARG A 631 9.21 18.95 -21.40
N GLY A 632 8.01 19.48 -21.17
CA GLY A 632 7.63 20.79 -21.69
C GLY A 632 6.16 20.90 -22.08
N SER A 633 5.87 21.89 -22.93
CA SER A 633 4.54 22.11 -23.50
C SER A 633 4.40 21.36 -24.81
N HIS A 634 3.32 20.60 -24.93
CA HIS A 634 3.00 19.74 -26.07
C HIS A 634 1.53 19.88 -26.43
N PHE A 635 1.07 19.20 -27.47
CA PHE A 635 -0.35 19.01 -27.72
C PHE A 635 -0.66 17.59 -28.18
N VAL A 636 -1.88 17.14 -27.92
CA VAL A 636 -2.44 15.94 -28.55
C VAL A 636 -3.43 16.36 -29.62
N GLU A 637 -3.39 15.68 -30.75
CA GLU A 637 -4.40 15.79 -31.80
C GLU A 637 -5.12 14.44 -31.95
N CYS A 638 -6.45 14.47 -31.88
CA CYS A 638 -7.32 13.31 -32.05
C CYS A 638 -8.28 13.53 -33.21
N GLN A 639 -8.29 12.59 -34.16
CA GLN A 639 -9.16 12.62 -35.34
C GLN A 639 -10.16 11.47 -35.32
N LEU A 640 -11.46 11.75 -35.50
CA LEU A 640 -12.46 10.70 -35.71
C LEU A 640 -12.26 10.05 -37.10
N LEU A 641 -12.14 8.73 -37.13
CA LEU A 641 -12.01 7.96 -38.36
C LEU A 641 -13.38 7.72 -39.02
N GLY A 642 -13.37 7.68 -40.35
CA GLY A 642 -14.54 7.42 -41.18
C GLY A 642 -14.41 8.08 -42.56
N GLU A 643 -15.35 7.80 -43.45
CA GLU A 643 -15.38 8.38 -44.80
C GLU A 643 -15.84 9.85 -44.76
N ALA A 644 -15.17 10.71 -45.53
CA ALA A 644 -15.50 12.13 -45.59
C ALA A 644 -16.93 12.34 -46.13
N GLY A 645 -17.77 13.05 -45.36
CA GLY A 645 -19.18 13.27 -45.68
C GLY A 645 -20.13 12.13 -45.32
N GLY A 646 -19.60 11.01 -44.77
CA GLY A 646 -20.40 9.93 -44.20
C GLY A 646 -20.82 10.20 -42.74
N SER A 647 -21.49 9.22 -42.13
CA SER A 647 -21.80 9.20 -40.69
C SER A 647 -20.90 8.18 -39.98
N SER A 648 -20.34 8.54 -38.83
CA SER A 648 -19.62 7.61 -37.94
C SER A 648 -20.33 7.54 -36.59
N PRO A 649 -20.35 6.39 -35.90
CA PRO A 649 -20.78 6.34 -34.50
C PRO A 649 -19.94 7.31 -33.66
N PRO A 650 -20.53 7.93 -32.61
CA PRO A 650 -19.79 8.91 -31.82
C PRO A 650 -18.59 8.26 -31.12
N PHE A 651 -17.48 8.99 -31.04
CA PHE A 651 -16.38 8.65 -30.14
C PHE A 651 -16.37 9.64 -28.97
N LYS A 652 -16.16 9.17 -27.74
CA LYS A 652 -16.34 9.96 -26.51
C LYS A 652 -15.07 9.96 -25.65
N ILE A 653 -14.41 11.11 -25.52
CA ILE A 653 -13.20 11.34 -24.71
C ILE A 653 -13.59 11.97 -23.36
N LEU A 654 -13.11 11.39 -22.27
CA LEU A 654 -13.28 11.89 -20.90
C LEU A 654 -12.14 12.82 -20.46
N GLY A 655 -10.95 12.67 -21.05
CA GLY A 655 -9.80 13.51 -20.75
C GLY A 655 -8.50 13.06 -21.42
N VAL A 656 -7.47 13.87 -21.26
CA VAL A 656 -6.09 13.58 -21.68
C VAL A 656 -5.18 13.75 -20.49
N PHE A 657 -4.38 12.72 -20.23
CA PHE A 657 -3.59 12.56 -19.01
C PHE A 657 -2.11 12.40 -19.35
N THR A 658 -1.24 13.05 -18.59
CA THR A 658 0.21 12.99 -18.82
C THR A 658 0.99 12.89 -17.52
N THR A 659 2.20 12.30 -17.57
CA THR A 659 3.17 12.30 -16.45
C THR A 659 4.34 13.23 -16.65
#